data_AF-A0A6M5UDR3-F1
#
_entry.id   AF-A0A6M5UDR3-F1
#
_cell.length_a   1.000
_cell.length_b   1.000
_cell.length_c   1.000
_cell.angle_alpha   90.00
_cell.angle_beta   90.00
_cell.angle_gamma   90.00
#
_symmetry.space_group_name_H-M   'P 1'
#
loop_
_entity.id
_entity.type
_entity.pdbx_description
1 polymer ?
#
loop_
_entity_poly.entity_id
_entity_poly.type
_entity_poly.pdbx_seq_one_letter_code
_entity_poly.pdbx_strand_id
1 'polypeptide(L)'
;MTQHASPRPSRTHTVLTSVALAVLALAVAGLIAFLLVYNGKVADGATRLDDGAAQLSDGAATLADGTSEAQAGAQRLADGAGDLEDGAGELAAGATKVSDGATQLATGGTTALDGATELAAGADELNAGTARLAAGTGDAASGAARLATGNRDLDAGATRLAAGNADAADGAARLATGNRDLDAGATRLAAGNADAASGAAQISAGAQTLYTGARDLADGVSRLATGAEAAAAGAGQVSAGAGSLSAGAARLSTGVSDATAGASGLSAGAERLKAGAGTLATGSQDVATGARTLAAGTAQVAGGTSAVADGTASLRDASDRLASGLVTVRDGAASLSQGAATLTEGTGEVRQGASNLATGLAGLAATTTDPVLKAQLEGLAQGAAQLSAGAARADDGSRALADGLHGLSAGLAGEQGAAAGAVALRDGLGAVATGARAAADGAASARDGASALSAGAEQVAGGAGTLAAGSQDLASGASELTGGLGRLATGATDLESGASTLSTGAAAVATGTASVAQGTLSASAGAGTVRDGNATIAAKTSELAAGTSTLARGAAELHAGTTRAAAGADDLRAGTAQLAAGAAELQAGTARAATGASDLSAGTVRLRTGAGDLFAGTTRLEDGTLRLQNGLTTLSTGATTLAAGSAALAEGSTTLHTGTTTLADGASDLHDGSTRIAEGAATLSDGSVTLSDGTTELKDSVENSPVGRVSLGMSALVGGSVLAGVAGVGLGLRRRLAAV
;
A
#
# COMPACT_ATOMS: atom_id res chain seq x y z
N MET A 1 -14.50 -50.02 -95.02
CA MET A 1 -15.52 -51.09 -95.00
C MET A 1 -14.90 -52.33 -94.34
N THR A 2 -15.39 -53.09 -93.35
CA THR A 2 -16.59 -53.15 -92.44
C THR A 2 -17.25 -54.56 -92.48
N GLN A 3 -17.33 -55.32 -91.35
CA GLN A 3 -18.46 -56.18 -90.85
C GLN A 3 -18.08 -57.27 -89.75
N HIS A 4 -18.98 -58.21 -89.33
CA HIS A 4 -19.08 -58.96 -88.00
C HIS A 4 -19.46 -60.53 -88.02
N ALA A 5 -19.28 -61.35 -86.92
CA ALA A 5 -20.08 -62.56 -86.31
C ALA A 5 -20.18 -64.16 -86.75
N SER A 6 -20.28 -65.25 -85.84
CA SER A 6 -21.11 -66.64 -85.64
C SER A 6 -20.88 -68.37 -86.09
N PRO A 7 -21.71 -69.58 -86.55
CA PRO A 7 -21.63 -71.32 -86.60
C PRO A 7 -22.22 -72.72 -87.65
N ARG A 8 -22.16 -74.27 -87.61
CA ARG A 8 -22.63 -75.69 -88.57
C ARG A 8 -22.72 -77.52 -88.36
N PRO A 9 -23.28 -78.71 -89.17
CA PRO A 9 -23.53 -80.44 -89.10
C PRO A 9 -23.75 -81.78 -90.32
N SER A 10 -24.06 -83.28 -90.61
CA SER A 10 -24.20 -85.00 -90.31
C SER A 10 -24.71 -86.44 -91.35
N ARG A 11 -24.67 -87.98 -91.28
CA ARG A 11 -25.30 -89.39 -92.14
C ARG A 11 -25.01 -91.21 -92.19
N THR A 12 -25.68 -92.43 -92.84
CA THR A 12 -25.55 -94.20 -92.93
C THR A 12 -26.31 -95.48 -93.98
N HIS A 13 -26.53 -96.99 -94.28
CA HIS A 13 -26.41 -98.74 -94.12
C HIS A 13 -26.93 -100.17 -95.17
N THR A 14 -26.78 -101.71 -95.18
CA THR A 14 -27.45 -103.17 -95.93
C THR A 14 -26.89 -104.92 -96.07
N VAL A 15 -27.17 -106.36 -96.57
CA VAL A 15 -28.08 -107.78 -97.12
C VAL A 15 -27.63 -109.52 -97.55
N LEU A 16 -28.35 -110.84 -97.87
CA LEU A 16 -27.97 -112.51 -98.32
C LEU A 16 -28.86 -114.09 -98.74
N THR A 17 -28.51 -115.49 -99.28
CA THR A 17 -29.14 -117.16 -99.38
C THR A 17 -28.94 -118.67 -100.44
N SER A 18 -29.23 -120.19 -100.32
CA SER A 18 -29.33 -121.65 -101.34
C SER A 18 -29.40 -123.49 -101.14
N VAL A 19 -29.77 -124.73 -101.98
CA VAL A 19 -29.69 -126.52 -101.92
C VAL A 19 -30.29 -128.00 -102.88
N ALA A 20 -29.91 -129.49 -103.03
CA ALA A 20 -30.60 -131.10 -103.37
C ALA A 20 -30.36 -132.63 -104.42
N LEU A 21 -30.59 -134.15 -104.26
CA LEU A 21 -30.98 -135.62 -105.19
C LEU A 21 -30.52 -137.43 -105.34
N ALA A 22 -31.14 -138.70 -105.95
CA ALA A 22 -30.73 -140.35 -106.46
C ALA A 22 -31.50 -142.04 -106.60
N VAL A 23 -31.22 -143.37 -107.36
CA VAL A 23 -31.79 -145.06 -107.44
C VAL A 23 -31.45 -146.59 -108.44
N LEU A 24 -31.85 -148.09 -108.41
CA LEU A 24 -31.82 -149.56 -109.43
C LEU A 24 -31.96 -151.40 -109.26
N ALA A 25 -32.05 -152.64 -110.20
CA ALA A 25 -32.16 -154.41 -110.13
C ALA A 25 -32.27 -155.85 -111.32
N LEU A 26 -32.28 -157.40 -111.23
CA LEU A 26 -32.61 -158.83 -112.25
C LEU A 26 -32.41 -160.68 -112.15
N ALA A 27 -32.49 -161.90 -113.10
CA ALA A 27 -32.45 -163.68 -113.07
C ALA A 27 -32.72 -165.10 -114.25
N VAL A 28 -32.59 -166.65 -114.21
CA VAL A 28 -32.75 -168.05 -115.28
C VAL A 28 -32.81 -169.91 -115.13
N ALA A 29 -32.87 -171.14 -116.08
CA ALA A 29 -33.11 -172.90 -116.07
C ALA A 29 -32.79 -174.38 -117.15
N GLY A 30 -33.13 -175.88 -117.16
CA GLY A 30 -32.74 -177.39 -118.03
C GLY A 30 -33.40 -179.10 -118.33
N LEU A 31 -32.91 -180.43 -118.96
CA LEU A 31 -33.51 -182.03 -119.43
C LEU A 31 -32.87 -183.72 -119.89
N ILE A 32 -33.50 -184.98 -120.52
CA ILE A 32 -33.38 -186.62 -120.94
C ILE A 32 -33.64 -187.78 -119.93
N ALA A 33 -34.89 -188.23 -119.83
CA ALA A 33 -35.55 -187.91 -118.58
C ALA A 33 -36.26 -189.07 -117.85
N PHE A 34 -35.67 -190.27 -117.87
CA PHE A 34 -35.52 -190.97 -116.59
C PHE A 34 -34.06 -190.96 -116.14
N LEU A 35 -33.09 -191.37 -116.97
CA LEU A 35 -31.68 -191.43 -116.53
C LEU A 35 -31.01 -190.04 -116.36
N LEU A 36 -31.15 -189.07 -117.27
CA LEU A 36 -30.71 -187.69 -117.00
C LEU A 36 -31.68 -186.92 -116.08
N VAL A 37 -32.88 -187.45 -115.79
CA VAL A 37 -33.71 -186.93 -114.68
C VAL A 37 -33.32 -187.55 -113.34
N TYR A 38 -32.71 -188.73 -113.32
CA TYR A 38 -32.24 -189.39 -112.11
C TYR A 38 -30.84 -188.89 -111.77
N ASN A 39 -29.91 -188.92 -112.72
CA ASN A 39 -28.62 -188.22 -112.59
C ASN A 39 -28.84 -186.71 -112.44
N GLY A 40 -29.84 -186.12 -113.10
CA GLY A 40 -30.23 -184.72 -112.91
C GLY A 40 -30.77 -184.45 -111.50
N LYS A 41 -31.63 -185.33 -110.95
CA LYS A 41 -32.12 -185.19 -109.56
C LYS A 41 -31.09 -185.54 -108.49
N VAL A 42 -30.08 -186.35 -108.83
CA VAL A 42 -28.91 -186.59 -107.97
C VAL A 42 -27.96 -185.40 -108.04
N ALA A 43 -27.79 -184.77 -109.21
CA ALA A 43 -27.06 -183.51 -109.35
C ALA A 43 -27.77 -182.36 -108.61
N ASP A 44 -29.08 -182.13 -108.84
CA ASP A 44 -29.91 -181.20 -108.07
C ASP A 44 -29.94 -181.55 -106.57
N GLY A 45 -29.82 -182.82 -106.22
CA GLY A 45 -29.75 -183.29 -104.84
C GLY A 45 -28.40 -182.95 -104.18
N ALA A 46 -27.31 -183.03 -104.93
CA ALA A 46 -25.98 -182.66 -104.50
C ALA A 46 -25.81 -181.14 -104.44
N THR A 47 -26.23 -180.38 -105.46
CA THR A 47 -26.17 -178.92 -105.45
C THR A 47 -27.07 -178.34 -104.37
N ARG A 48 -28.28 -178.87 -104.14
CA ARG A 48 -29.12 -178.42 -103.01
C ARG A 48 -28.58 -178.81 -101.63
N LEU A 49 -27.70 -179.81 -101.53
CA LEU A 49 -26.99 -180.12 -100.30
C LEU A 49 -25.81 -179.16 -100.09
N ASP A 50 -25.12 -178.78 -101.16
CA ASP A 50 -24.04 -177.80 -101.20
C ASP A 50 -24.57 -176.38 -100.89
N ASP A 51 -25.62 -175.93 -101.57
CA ASP A 51 -26.39 -174.71 -101.28
C ASP A 51 -26.88 -174.68 -99.83
N GLY A 52 -27.33 -175.83 -99.31
CA GLY A 52 -27.80 -175.97 -97.93
C GLY A 52 -26.67 -175.87 -96.90
N ALA A 53 -25.48 -176.38 -97.23
CA ALA A 53 -24.27 -176.24 -96.42
C ALA A 53 -23.74 -174.79 -96.46
N ALA A 54 -23.76 -174.15 -97.63
CA ALA A 54 -23.40 -172.75 -97.80
C ALA A 54 -24.32 -171.83 -96.99
N GLN A 55 -25.65 -171.99 -97.10
CA GLN A 55 -26.61 -171.22 -96.29
C GLN A 55 -26.44 -171.41 -94.78
N LEU A 56 -26.03 -172.61 -94.34
CA LEU A 56 -25.73 -172.87 -92.92
C LEU A 56 -24.42 -172.18 -92.48
N SER A 57 -23.41 -172.13 -93.35
CA SER A 57 -22.15 -171.41 -93.14
C SER A 57 -22.37 -169.89 -93.04
N ASP A 58 -23.10 -169.31 -94.00
CA ASP A 58 -23.38 -167.86 -94.02
C ASP A 58 -24.26 -167.44 -92.84
N GLY A 59 -25.21 -168.29 -92.43
CA GLY A 59 -26.00 -168.08 -91.22
C GLY A 59 -25.17 -168.10 -89.93
N ALA A 60 -24.14 -168.95 -89.86
CA ALA A 60 -23.21 -168.98 -88.73
C ALA A 60 -22.29 -167.75 -88.69
N ALA A 61 -21.79 -167.29 -89.84
CA ALA A 61 -21.00 -166.06 -89.95
C ALA A 61 -21.81 -164.82 -89.51
N THR A 62 -23.04 -164.67 -90.02
CA THR A 62 -23.94 -163.55 -89.67
C THR A 62 -24.23 -163.49 -88.17
N LEU A 63 -24.30 -164.64 -87.48
CA LEU A 63 -24.51 -164.70 -86.03
C LEU A 63 -23.27 -164.29 -85.22
N ALA A 64 -22.06 -164.60 -85.72
CA ALA A 64 -20.79 -164.19 -85.10
C ALA A 64 -20.55 -162.68 -85.19
N ASP A 65 -20.88 -162.07 -86.33
CA ASP A 65 -20.79 -160.60 -86.49
C ASP A 65 -21.78 -159.89 -85.55
N GLY A 66 -23.03 -160.37 -85.47
CA GLY A 66 -24.04 -159.80 -84.59
C GLY A 66 -23.70 -159.87 -83.09
N THR A 67 -22.99 -160.91 -82.65
CA THR A 67 -22.45 -160.97 -81.27
C THR A 67 -21.28 -160.00 -81.05
N SER A 68 -20.46 -159.77 -82.08
CA SER A 68 -19.33 -158.84 -82.03
C SER A 68 -19.78 -157.38 -81.93
N GLU A 69 -20.79 -156.96 -82.71
CA GLU A 69 -21.36 -155.61 -82.59
C GLU A 69 -22.04 -155.38 -81.23
N ALA A 70 -22.74 -156.40 -80.69
CA ALA A 70 -23.37 -156.32 -79.38
C ALA A 70 -22.33 -156.11 -78.25
N GLN A 71 -21.19 -156.80 -78.31
CA GLN A 71 -20.08 -156.62 -77.38
C GLN A 71 -19.48 -155.21 -77.48
N ALA A 72 -19.22 -154.72 -78.70
CA ALA A 72 -18.72 -153.36 -78.92
C ALA A 72 -19.73 -152.27 -78.47
N GLY A 73 -21.03 -152.53 -78.58
CA GLY A 73 -22.09 -151.66 -78.06
C GLY A 73 -22.12 -151.60 -76.53
N ALA A 74 -21.92 -152.73 -75.86
CA ALA A 74 -21.84 -152.79 -74.39
C ALA A 74 -20.57 -152.10 -73.85
N GLN A 75 -19.42 -152.26 -74.54
CA GLN A 75 -18.16 -151.65 -74.12
C GLN A 75 -18.26 -150.11 -74.04
N ARG A 76 -18.73 -149.46 -75.11
CA ARG A 76 -18.92 -147.99 -75.15
C ARG A 76 -19.88 -147.46 -74.09
N LEU A 77 -20.82 -148.29 -73.61
CA LEU A 77 -21.76 -147.92 -72.56
C LEU A 77 -21.13 -148.01 -71.16
N ALA A 78 -20.14 -148.89 -70.97
CA ALA A 78 -19.33 -148.91 -69.77
C ALA A 78 -18.33 -147.74 -69.75
N ASP A 79 -17.65 -147.48 -70.89
CA ASP A 79 -16.68 -146.39 -71.02
C ASP A 79 -17.35 -145.03 -70.70
N GLY A 80 -18.49 -144.73 -71.35
CA GLY A 80 -19.26 -143.51 -71.11
C GLY A 80 -20.01 -143.45 -69.77
N ALA A 81 -20.01 -144.53 -68.98
CA ALA A 81 -20.44 -144.49 -67.58
C ALA A 81 -19.27 -144.12 -66.64
N GLY A 82 -18.05 -144.57 -66.96
CA GLY A 82 -16.82 -144.15 -66.26
C GLY A 82 -16.57 -142.65 -66.40
N ASP A 83 -16.66 -142.10 -67.62
CA ASP A 83 -16.56 -140.65 -67.89
C ASP A 83 -17.52 -139.82 -67.01
N LEU A 84 -18.70 -140.37 -66.69
CA LEU A 84 -19.72 -139.71 -65.87
C LEU A 84 -19.46 -139.84 -64.37
N GLU A 85 -18.85 -140.94 -63.91
CA GLU A 85 -18.45 -141.16 -62.52
C GLU A 85 -17.23 -140.27 -62.16
N ASP A 86 -16.22 -140.21 -63.03
CA ASP A 86 -15.07 -139.31 -62.88
C ASP A 86 -15.51 -137.83 -62.88
N GLY A 87 -16.37 -137.44 -63.82
CA GLY A 87 -16.92 -136.07 -63.89
C GLY A 87 -17.76 -135.68 -62.66
N ALA A 88 -18.45 -136.64 -62.03
CA ALA A 88 -19.14 -136.43 -60.76
C ALA A 88 -18.16 -136.29 -59.59
N GLY A 89 -17.05 -137.06 -59.61
CA GLY A 89 -15.96 -136.97 -58.64
C GLY A 89 -15.27 -135.59 -58.66
N GLU A 90 -14.92 -135.07 -59.84
CA GLU A 90 -14.34 -133.73 -59.98
C GLU A 90 -15.29 -132.64 -59.44
N LEU A 91 -16.59 -132.75 -59.73
CA LEU A 91 -17.59 -131.78 -59.24
C LEU A 91 -17.73 -131.81 -57.71
N ALA A 92 -17.71 -133.00 -57.10
CA ALA A 92 -17.74 -133.14 -55.64
C ALA A 92 -16.47 -132.58 -54.96
N ALA A 93 -15.29 -132.83 -55.55
CA ALA A 93 -14.03 -132.25 -55.08
C ALA A 93 -14.01 -130.72 -55.24
N GLY A 94 -14.59 -130.18 -56.32
CA GLY A 94 -14.78 -128.75 -56.55
C GLY A 94 -15.70 -128.12 -55.50
N ALA A 95 -16.86 -128.72 -55.24
CA ALA A 95 -17.80 -128.25 -54.23
C ALA A 95 -17.18 -128.23 -52.82
N THR A 96 -16.40 -129.25 -52.47
CA THR A 96 -15.69 -129.34 -51.18
C THR A 96 -14.66 -128.22 -51.05
N LYS A 97 -13.82 -127.97 -52.08
CA LYS A 97 -12.88 -126.83 -52.10
C LYS A 97 -13.54 -125.47 -51.94
N VAL A 98 -14.76 -125.28 -52.47
CA VAL A 98 -15.55 -124.05 -52.27
C VAL A 98 -16.06 -123.93 -50.83
N SER A 99 -16.49 -125.03 -50.21
CA SER A 99 -16.90 -125.05 -48.79
C SER A 99 -15.74 -124.74 -47.84
N ASP A 100 -14.57 -125.34 -48.08
CA ASP A 100 -13.36 -125.09 -47.28
C ASP A 100 -12.85 -123.66 -47.47
N GLY A 101 -12.87 -123.16 -48.71
CA GLY A 101 -12.53 -121.77 -49.03
C GLY A 101 -13.48 -120.75 -48.37
N ALA A 102 -14.79 -121.03 -48.33
CA ALA A 102 -15.77 -120.21 -47.62
C ALA A 102 -15.54 -120.24 -46.10
N THR A 103 -15.13 -121.38 -45.55
CA THR A 103 -14.80 -121.53 -44.13
C THR A 103 -13.52 -120.76 -43.76
N GLN A 104 -12.47 -120.87 -44.57
CA GLN A 104 -11.25 -120.07 -44.42
C GLN A 104 -11.53 -118.56 -44.55
N LEU A 105 -12.41 -118.15 -45.48
CA LEU A 105 -12.82 -116.75 -45.63
C LEU A 105 -13.57 -116.24 -44.40
N ALA A 106 -14.43 -117.06 -43.79
CA ALA A 106 -15.13 -116.71 -42.55
C ALA A 106 -14.15 -116.54 -41.37
N THR A 107 -13.21 -117.47 -41.18
CA THR A 107 -12.19 -117.38 -40.12
C THR A 107 -11.23 -116.20 -40.34
N GLY A 108 -10.80 -115.95 -41.58
CA GLY A 108 -10.04 -114.76 -41.95
C GLY A 108 -10.81 -113.46 -41.71
N GLY A 109 -12.12 -113.47 -41.95
CA GLY A 109 -13.03 -112.36 -41.65
C GLY A 109 -13.11 -112.02 -40.17
N THR A 110 -13.20 -113.02 -39.28
CA THR A 110 -13.15 -112.79 -37.83
C THR A 110 -11.79 -112.26 -37.38
N THR A 111 -10.68 -112.83 -37.86
CA THR A 111 -9.33 -112.35 -37.51
C THR A 111 -9.07 -110.92 -38.00
N ALA A 112 -9.63 -110.53 -39.15
CA ALA A 112 -9.57 -109.16 -39.64
C ALA A 112 -10.45 -108.19 -38.83
N LEU A 113 -11.60 -108.64 -38.32
CA LEU A 113 -12.49 -107.85 -37.47
C LEU A 113 -11.88 -107.58 -36.08
N ASP A 114 -11.24 -108.59 -35.48
CA ASP A 114 -10.55 -108.44 -34.20
C ASP A 114 -9.37 -107.46 -34.32
N GLY A 115 -8.53 -107.61 -35.36
CA GLY A 115 -7.43 -106.68 -35.65
C GLY A 115 -7.90 -105.26 -35.98
N ALA A 116 -9.05 -105.09 -36.64
CA ALA A 116 -9.66 -103.78 -36.85
C ALA A 116 -10.18 -103.15 -35.54
N THR A 117 -10.55 -103.97 -34.55
CA THR A 117 -11.04 -103.51 -33.25
C THR A 117 -9.92 -103.01 -32.35
N GLU A 118 -8.76 -103.69 -32.32
CA GLU A 118 -7.55 -103.15 -31.67
C GLU A 118 -7.06 -101.85 -32.34
N LEU A 119 -7.08 -101.79 -33.67
CA LEU A 119 -6.68 -100.60 -34.42
C LEU A 119 -7.61 -99.40 -34.15
N ALA A 120 -8.92 -99.63 -34.01
CA ALA A 120 -9.88 -98.60 -33.63
C ALA A 120 -9.62 -98.04 -32.22
N ALA A 121 -9.34 -98.91 -31.24
CA ALA A 121 -9.03 -98.48 -29.87
C ALA A 121 -7.76 -97.60 -29.81
N GLY A 122 -6.71 -97.96 -30.56
CA GLY A 122 -5.49 -97.14 -30.69
C GLY A 122 -5.73 -95.80 -31.40
N ALA A 123 -6.64 -95.75 -32.37
CA ALA A 123 -7.02 -94.52 -33.05
C ALA A 123 -7.78 -93.54 -32.13
N ASP A 124 -8.70 -94.04 -31.30
CA ASP A 124 -9.44 -93.21 -30.34
C ASP A 124 -8.54 -92.62 -29.24
N GLU A 125 -7.58 -93.39 -28.72
CA GLU A 125 -6.62 -92.87 -27.73
C GLU A 125 -5.70 -91.79 -28.32
N LEU A 126 -5.27 -91.95 -29.58
CA LEU A 126 -4.51 -90.93 -30.32
C LEU A 126 -5.34 -89.65 -30.55
N ASN A 127 -6.63 -89.80 -30.88
CA ASN A 127 -7.56 -88.68 -31.12
C ASN A 127 -7.90 -87.92 -29.82
N ALA A 128 -8.00 -88.61 -28.69
CA ALA A 128 -8.06 -87.97 -27.36
C ALA A 128 -6.75 -87.23 -27.01
N GLY A 129 -5.60 -87.76 -27.44
CA GLY A 129 -4.29 -87.12 -27.30
C GLY A 129 -4.20 -85.75 -28.00
N THR A 130 -4.59 -85.69 -29.28
CA THR A 130 -4.55 -84.47 -30.08
C THR A 130 -5.56 -83.42 -29.61
N ALA A 131 -6.76 -83.83 -29.16
CA ALA A 131 -7.78 -82.94 -28.60
C ALA A 131 -7.27 -82.17 -27.36
N ARG A 132 -6.56 -82.84 -26.45
CA ARG A 132 -5.96 -82.18 -25.26
C ARG A 132 -4.86 -81.18 -25.64
N LEU A 133 -4.05 -81.51 -26.64
CA LEU A 133 -2.98 -80.61 -27.12
C LEU A 133 -3.56 -79.34 -27.75
N ALA A 134 -4.63 -79.46 -28.54
CA ALA A 134 -5.34 -78.33 -29.11
C ALA A 134 -5.89 -77.39 -28.03
N ALA A 135 -6.56 -77.92 -27.01
CA ALA A 135 -7.08 -77.14 -25.88
C ALA A 135 -5.97 -76.33 -25.17
N GLY A 136 -4.86 -76.98 -24.80
CA GLY A 136 -3.73 -76.33 -24.14
C GLY A 136 -3.09 -75.19 -24.95
N THR A 137 -3.11 -75.28 -26.29
CA THR A 137 -2.65 -74.16 -27.14
C THR A 137 -3.61 -72.97 -27.18
N GLY A 138 -4.92 -73.20 -26.98
CA GLY A 138 -5.94 -72.14 -26.87
C GLY A 138 -5.82 -71.33 -25.58
N ASP A 139 -5.58 -72.01 -24.45
CA ASP A 139 -5.35 -71.35 -23.16
C ASP A 139 -4.07 -70.50 -23.17
N ALA A 140 -2.98 -71.01 -23.76
CA ALA A 140 -1.72 -70.28 -23.88
C ALA A 140 -1.86 -68.99 -24.72
N ALA A 141 -2.59 -69.06 -25.84
CA ALA A 141 -2.89 -67.88 -26.67
C ALA A 141 -3.75 -66.85 -25.91
N SER A 142 -4.73 -67.31 -25.15
CA SER A 142 -5.61 -66.48 -24.32
C SER A 142 -4.84 -65.78 -23.18
N GLY A 143 -3.87 -66.47 -22.57
CA GLY A 143 -2.95 -65.90 -21.59
C GLY A 143 -2.09 -64.77 -22.18
N ALA A 144 -1.50 -64.99 -23.37
CA ALA A 144 -0.70 -63.98 -24.06
C ALA A 144 -1.52 -62.72 -24.42
N ALA A 145 -2.77 -62.88 -24.90
CA ALA A 145 -3.66 -61.76 -25.22
C ALA A 145 -4.04 -60.91 -23.98
N ARG A 146 -4.21 -61.55 -22.82
CA ARG A 146 -4.43 -60.85 -21.53
C ARG A 146 -3.20 -60.08 -21.08
N LEU A 147 -2.00 -60.68 -21.19
CA LEU A 147 -0.73 -60.02 -20.84
C LEU A 147 -0.45 -58.81 -21.74
N ALA A 148 -0.70 -58.93 -23.05
CA ALA A 148 -0.60 -57.83 -24.01
C ALA A 148 -1.63 -56.70 -23.79
N THR A 149 -2.69 -56.96 -23.02
CA THR A 149 -3.67 -55.94 -22.60
C THR A 149 -3.21 -55.23 -21.33
N GLY A 150 -2.83 -55.96 -20.29
CA GLY A 150 -2.32 -55.37 -19.05
C GLY A 150 -1.08 -54.49 -19.26
N ASN A 151 -0.20 -54.83 -20.21
CA ASN A 151 0.95 -53.99 -20.57
C ASN A 151 0.56 -52.65 -21.21
N ARG A 152 -0.53 -52.59 -22.00
CA ARG A 152 -1.05 -51.32 -22.56
C ARG A 152 -1.68 -50.44 -21.48
N ASP A 153 -2.43 -51.06 -20.55
CA ASP A 153 -3.06 -50.33 -19.46
C ASP A 153 -2.01 -49.76 -18.48
N LEU A 154 -0.91 -50.47 -18.26
CA LEU A 154 0.24 -49.99 -17.50
C LEU A 154 1.01 -48.85 -18.19
N ASP A 155 1.20 -48.91 -19.51
CA ASP A 155 1.86 -47.84 -20.29
C ASP A 155 1.04 -46.54 -20.31
N ALA A 156 -0.29 -46.65 -20.45
CA ALA A 156 -1.21 -45.54 -20.26
C ALA A 156 -1.19 -44.99 -18.82
N GLY A 157 -1.01 -45.86 -17.83
CA GLY A 157 -0.81 -45.49 -16.42
C GLY A 157 0.49 -44.69 -16.20
N ALA A 158 1.61 -45.18 -16.73
CA ALA A 158 2.92 -44.51 -16.65
C ALA A 158 2.89 -43.13 -17.35
N THR A 159 2.27 -43.04 -18.53
CA THR A 159 2.09 -41.78 -19.25
C THR A 159 1.28 -40.75 -18.45
N ARG A 160 0.21 -41.18 -17.78
CA ARG A 160 -0.58 -40.31 -16.89
C ARG A 160 0.20 -39.86 -15.65
N LEU A 161 1.05 -40.72 -15.08
CA LEU A 161 1.91 -40.37 -13.95
C LEU A 161 2.99 -39.35 -14.35
N ALA A 162 3.59 -39.51 -15.54
CA ALA A 162 4.55 -38.55 -16.08
C ALA A 162 3.93 -37.16 -16.29
N ALA A 163 2.71 -37.08 -16.83
CA ALA A 163 1.98 -35.83 -16.98
C ALA A 163 1.68 -35.16 -15.62
N GLY A 164 1.14 -35.91 -14.65
CA GLY A 164 0.87 -35.38 -13.30
C GLY A 164 2.12 -34.88 -12.56
N ASN A 165 3.28 -35.50 -12.80
CA ASN A 165 4.55 -35.03 -12.24
C ASN A 165 5.04 -33.73 -12.90
N ALA A 166 4.76 -33.52 -14.18
CA ALA A 166 5.05 -32.26 -14.87
C ALA A 166 4.19 -31.11 -14.33
N ASP A 167 2.88 -31.33 -14.20
CA ASP A 167 1.94 -30.35 -13.60
C ASP A 167 2.35 -29.99 -12.15
N ALA A 168 2.77 -30.98 -11.37
CA ALA A 168 3.24 -30.76 -9.99
C ALA A 168 4.59 -30.01 -9.92
N ALA A 169 5.51 -30.25 -10.86
CA ALA A 169 6.77 -29.51 -10.95
C ALA A 169 6.57 -28.05 -11.36
N ASP A 170 5.64 -27.77 -12.29
CA ASP A 170 5.29 -26.40 -12.70
C ASP A 170 4.55 -25.65 -11.58
N GLY A 171 3.67 -26.35 -10.85
CA GLY A 171 3.06 -25.86 -9.60
C GLY A 171 4.10 -25.46 -8.55
N ALA A 172 5.14 -26.27 -8.34
CA ALA A 172 6.24 -25.95 -7.43
C ALA A 172 7.06 -24.73 -7.90
N ALA A 173 7.36 -24.61 -9.20
CA ALA A 173 8.07 -23.46 -9.76
C ALA A 173 7.27 -22.14 -9.61
N ARG A 174 5.95 -22.20 -9.75
CA ARG A 174 5.04 -21.08 -9.50
C ARG A 174 5.00 -20.69 -8.01
N LEU A 175 4.96 -21.67 -7.10
CA LEU A 175 5.02 -21.44 -5.66
C LEU A 175 6.34 -20.79 -5.23
N ALA A 176 7.49 -21.28 -5.72
CA ALA A 176 8.81 -20.70 -5.47
C ALA A 176 8.93 -19.25 -6.01
N THR A 177 8.17 -18.90 -7.04
CA THR A 177 8.09 -17.52 -7.57
C THR A 177 7.24 -16.63 -6.67
N GLY A 178 6.02 -17.05 -6.31
CA GLY A 178 5.16 -16.29 -5.40
C GLY A 178 5.80 -16.07 -4.01
N ASN A 179 6.59 -17.03 -3.51
CA ASN A 179 7.35 -16.85 -2.27
C ASN A 179 8.42 -15.76 -2.39
N ARG A 180 9.16 -15.68 -3.51
CA ARG A 180 10.15 -14.59 -3.75
C ARG A 180 9.49 -13.22 -3.83
N ASP A 181 8.32 -13.11 -4.47
CA ASP A 181 7.60 -11.85 -4.59
C ASP A 181 7.04 -11.37 -3.22
N LEU A 182 6.54 -12.31 -2.40
CA LEU A 182 6.16 -12.04 -1.00
C LEU A 182 7.37 -11.63 -0.14
N ASP A 183 8.55 -12.23 -0.36
CA ASP A 183 9.77 -11.94 0.39
C ASP A 183 10.30 -10.52 0.12
N ALA A 184 10.32 -10.12 -1.15
CA ALA A 184 10.60 -8.75 -1.57
C ALA A 184 9.54 -7.76 -1.02
N GLY A 185 8.27 -8.19 -0.92
CA GLY A 185 7.20 -7.44 -0.27
C GLY A 185 7.45 -7.22 1.22
N ALA A 186 7.79 -8.27 1.97
CA ALA A 186 8.11 -8.21 3.39
C ALA A 186 9.34 -7.31 3.67
N THR A 187 10.38 -7.43 2.83
CA THR A 187 11.60 -6.60 2.91
C THR A 187 11.28 -5.11 2.69
N ARG A 188 10.46 -4.78 1.68
CA ARG A 188 9.99 -3.41 1.43
C ARG A 188 9.14 -2.87 2.58
N LEU A 189 8.28 -3.70 3.18
CA LEU A 189 7.45 -3.33 4.32
C LEU A 189 8.30 -3.01 5.57
N ALA A 190 9.34 -3.80 5.82
CA ALA A 190 10.29 -3.56 6.91
C ALA A 190 11.05 -2.24 6.72
N ALA A 191 11.52 -1.93 5.50
CA ALA A 191 12.19 -0.67 5.18
C ALA A 191 11.30 0.56 5.42
N GLY A 192 10.08 0.57 4.86
CA GLY A 192 9.14 1.67 5.05
C GLY A 192 8.70 1.87 6.51
N ASN A 193 8.76 0.82 7.33
CA ASN A 193 8.55 0.90 8.77
C ASN A 193 9.71 1.58 9.52
N ALA A 194 10.95 1.35 9.09
CA ALA A 194 12.11 2.04 9.64
C ALA A 194 12.07 3.54 9.31
N ASP A 195 11.69 3.90 8.09
CA ASP A 195 11.45 5.29 7.69
C ASP A 195 10.34 5.93 8.53
N ALA A 196 9.21 5.23 8.74
CA ALA A 196 8.11 5.71 9.58
C ALA A 196 8.50 5.87 11.06
N ALA A 197 9.33 4.98 11.61
CA ALA A 197 9.87 5.11 12.96
C ALA A 197 10.86 6.29 13.08
N SER A 198 11.67 6.53 12.06
CA SER A 198 12.59 7.69 11.98
C SER A 198 11.81 9.01 11.92
N GLY A 199 10.77 9.08 11.07
CA GLY A 199 9.86 10.22 11.00
C GLY A 199 9.13 10.49 12.31
N ALA A 200 8.68 9.44 13.01
CA ALA A 200 8.10 9.57 14.35
C ALA A 200 9.11 10.15 15.36
N ALA A 201 10.36 9.68 15.37
CA ALA A 201 11.40 10.23 16.24
C ALA A 201 11.68 11.73 15.95
N GLN A 202 11.70 12.13 14.68
CA GLN A 202 11.84 13.54 14.29
C GLN A 202 10.65 14.40 14.74
N ILE A 203 9.41 13.91 14.58
CA ILE A 203 8.20 14.60 15.06
C ILE A 203 8.25 14.76 16.58
N SER A 204 8.68 13.73 17.33
CA SER A 204 8.80 13.82 18.79
C SER A 204 9.86 14.84 19.23
N ALA A 205 11.00 14.95 18.53
CA ALA A 205 12.02 15.94 18.84
C ALA A 205 11.58 17.39 18.50
N GLY A 206 10.87 17.57 17.38
CA GLY A 206 10.23 18.84 17.02
C GLY A 206 9.17 19.25 18.05
N ALA A 207 8.36 18.29 18.50
CA ALA A 207 7.39 18.49 19.58
C ALA A 207 8.08 18.90 20.89
N GLN A 208 9.13 18.19 21.33
CA GLN A 208 9.88 18.55 22.53
C GLN A 208 10.39 20.00 22.47
N THR A 209 10.93 20.42 21.32
CA THR A 209 11.44 21.77 21.08
C THR A 209 10.33 22.83 21.15
N LEU A 210 9.18 22.57 20.52
CA LEU A 210 8.02 23.47 20.54
C LEU A 210 7.37 23.57 21.94
N TYR A 211 7.46 22.51 22.75
CA TYR A 211 6.99 22.52 24.14
C TYR A 211 7.82 23.45 25.01
N THR A 212 9.16 23.41 24.88
CA THR A 212 10.05 24.38 25.55
C THR A 212 9.78 25.80 25.08
N GLY A 213 9.70 26.05 23.76
CA GLY A 213 9.43 27.40 23.24
C GLY A 213 8.08 27.97 23.70
N ALA A 214 7.04 27.15 23.81
CA ALA A 214 5.74 27.56 24.37
C ALA A 214 5.81 27.86 25.88
N ARG A 215 6.72 27.21 26.62
CA ARG A 215 6.96 27.47 28.04
C ARG A 215 7.75 28.76 28.25
N ASP A 216 8.84 28.95 27.50
CA ASP A 216 9.66 30.17 27.54
C ASP A 216 8.83 31.40 27.13
N LEU A 217 7.92 31.23 26.16
CA LEU A 217 6.93 32.25 25.79
C LEU A 217 5.99 32.58 26.96
N ALA A 218 5.43 31.58 27.65
CA ALA A 218 4.54 31.81 28.78
C ALA A 218 5.26 32.56 29.93
N ASP A 219 6.50 32.18 30.26
CA ASP A 219 7.30 32.82 31.30
C ASP A 219 7.69 34.27 30.90
N GLY A 220 8.05 34.50 29.63
CA GLY A 220 8.32 35.84 29.09
C GLY A 220 7.08 36.73 29.07
N VAL A 221 5.92 36.17 28.75
CA VAL A 221 4.61 36.83 28.78
C VAL A 221 4.19 37.18 30.21
N SER A 222 4.41 36.30 31.18
CA SER A 222 4.18 36.61 32.61
C SER A 222 5.08 37.75 33.09
N ARG A 223 6.35 37.77 32.71
CA ARG A 223 7.26 38.90 33.03
C ARG A 223 6.80 40.22 32.39
N LEU A 224 6.26 40.19 31.17
CA LEU A 224 5.70 41.37 30.51
C LEU A 224 4.42 41.87 31.21
N ALA A 225 3.56 40.96 31.69
CA ALA A 225 2.39 41.32 32.49
C ALA A 225 2.79 42.04 33.79
N THR A 226 3.73 41.49 34.56
CA THR A 226 4.26 42.14 35.77
C THR A 226 4.91 43.49 35.47
N GLY A 227 5.61 43.62 34.33
CA GLY A 227 6.15 44.90 33.86
C GLY A 227 5.07 45.94 33.52
N ALA A 228 3.97 45.49 32.91
CA ALA A 228 2.82 46.35 32.61
C ALA A 228 2.08 46.80 33.89
N GLU A 229 1.90 45.91 34.87
CA GLU A 229 1.32 46.24 36.18
C GLU A 229 2.18 47.26 36.93
N ALA A 230 3.51 47.08 36.95
CA ALA A 230 4.44 48.04 37.55
C ALA A 230 4.40 49.41 36.85
N ALA A 231 4.30 49.43 35.52
CA ALA A 231 4.17 50.66 34.74
C ALA A 231 2.80 51.35 34.96
N ALA A 232 1.71 50.59 35.11
CA ALA A 232 0.40 51.12 35.49
C ALA A 232 0.42 51.76 36.89
N ALA A 233 1.07 51.11 37.86
CA ALA A 233 1.24 51.64 39.21
C ALA A 233 2.08 52.93 39.22
N GLY A 234 3.20 52.95 38.48
CA GLY A 234 4.02 54.15 38.30
C GLY A 234 3.26 55.30 37.63
N ALA A 235 2.45 55.01 36.61
CA ALA A 235 1.56 55.99 35.99
C ALA A 235 0.51 56.53 36.97
N GLY A 236 -0.07 55.67 37.83
CA GLY A 236 -0.95 56.09 38.92
C GLY A 236 -0.27 57.05 39.90
N GLN A 237 1.00 56.80 40.26
CA GLN A 237 1.80 57.71 41.09
C GLN A 237 2.07 59.06 40.39
N VAL A 238 2.38 59.05 39.09
CA VAL A 238 2.55 60.29 38.30
C VAL A 238 1.26 61.09 38.23
N SER A 239 0.11 60.44 38.02
CA SER A 239 -1.21 61.10 38.03
C SER A 239 -1.54 61.73 39.39
N ALA A 240 -1.29 61.02 40.50
CA ALA A 240 -1.47 61.55 41.86
C ALA A 240 -0.52 62.72 42.18
N GLY A 241 0.75 62.64 41.74
CA GLY A 241 1.72 63.73 41.85
C GLY A 241 1.32 64.95 41.02
N ALA A 242 0.81 64.74 39.81
CA ALA A 242 0.30 65.79 38.94
C ALA A 242 -0.96 66.46 39.53
N GLY A 243 -1.90 65.70 40.08
CA GLY A 243 -3.05 66.27 40.81
C GLY A 243 -2.63 67.10 42.03
N SER A 244 -1.59 66.66 42.75
CA SER A 244 -0.99 67.42 43.86
C SER A 244 -0.31 68.72 43.39
N LEU A 245 0.33 68.69 42.21
CA LEU A 245 0.96 69.85 41.58
C LEU A 245 -0.08 70.88 41.10
N SER A 246 -1.18 70.43 40.48
CA SER A 246 -2.32 71.28 40.11
C SER A 246 -2.93 71.95 41.34
N ALA A 247 -3.21 71.21 42.41
CA ALA A 247 -3.71 71.78 43.66
C ALA A 247 -2.72 72.78 44.31
N GLY A 248 -1.40 72.56 44.16
CA GLY A 248 -0.38 73.52 44.55
C GLY A 248 -0.39 74.80 43.71
N ALA A 249 -0.55 74.67 42.39
CA ALA A 249 -0.61 75.78 41.44
C ALA A 249 -1.87 76.64 41.64
N ALA A 250 -3.04 76.04 41.86
CA ALA A 250 -4.28 76.75 42.19
C ALA A 250 -4.16 77.56 43.51
N ARG A 251 -3.50 76.98 44.53
CA ARG A 251 -3.20 77.68 45.78
C ARG A 251 -2.20 78.84 45.58
N LEU A 252 -1.21 78.67 44.71
CA LEU A 252 -0.29 79.75 44.34
C LEU A 252 -1.05 80.88 43.61
N SER A 253 -1.90 80.56 42.64
CA SER A 253 -2.74 81.53 41.93
C SER A 253 -3.64 82.33 42.89
N THR A 254 -4.21 81.67 43.90
CA THR A 254 -4.97 82.32 44.98
C THR A 254 -4.10 83.31 45.77
N GLY A 255 -2.95 82.86 46.31
CA GLY A 255 -2.06 83.73 47.08
C GLY A 255 -1.43 84.87 46.27
N VAL A 256 -1.24 84.69 44.96
CA VAL A 256 -0.82 85.75 44.03
C VAL A 256 -1.93 86.76 43.80
N SER A 257 -3.20 86.33 43.80
CA SER A 257 -4.36 87.22 43.72
C SER A 257 -4.49 88.08 44.98
N ASP A 258 -4.33 87.47 46.16
CA ASP A 258 -4.31 88.19 47.46
C ASP A 258 -3.15 89.21 47.52
N ALA A 259 -1.95 88.81 47.12
CA ALA A 259 -0.79 89.69 47.04
C ALA A 259 -0.99 90.84 46.03
N THR A 260 -1.69 90.59 44.93
CA THR A 260 -2.02 91.60 43.92
C THR A 260 -3.02 92.64 44.44
N ALA A 261 -4.03 92.19 45.21
CA ALA A 261 -4.93 93.09 45.92
C ALA A 261 -4.18 93.93 46.97
N GLY A 262 -3.25 93.32 47.72
CA GLY A 262 -2.37 94.02 48.67
C GLY A 262 -1.48 95.08 48.01
N ALA A 263 -0.83 94.75 46.91
CA ALA A 263 0.02 95.68 46.14
C ALA A 263 -0.80 96.83 45.53
N SER A 264 -2.00 96.54 45.01
CA SER A 264 -2.94 97.56 44.53
C SER A 264 -3.39 98.51 45.65
N GLY A 265 -3.68 97.97 46.84
CA GLY A 265 -4.01 98.75 48.04
C GLY A 265 -2.85 99.62 48.54
N LEU A 266 -1.61 99.13 48.46
CA LEU A 266 -0.40 99.88 48.78
C LEU A 266 -0.19 101.06 47.81
N SER A 267 -0.36 100.83 46.50
CA SER A 267 -0.26 101.88 45.47
C SER A 267 -1.31 102.99 45.69
N ALA A 268 -2.57 102.61 45.91
CA ALA A 268 -3.64 103.56 46.25
C ALA A 268 -3.39 104.29 47.59
N GLY A 269 -2.81 103.61 48.58
CA GLY A 269 -2.39 104.20 49.85
C GLY A 269 -1.31 105.27 49.67
N ALA A 270 -0.33 105.00 48.81
CA ALA A 270 0.80 105.89 48.53
C ALA A 270 0.39 107.13 47.71
N GLU A 271 -0.47 107.01 46.70
CA GLU A 271 -0.99 108.18 45.97
C GLU A 271 -1.85 109.10 46.87
N ARG A 272 -2.58 108.56 47.86
CA ARG A 272 -3.25 109.40 48.89
C ARG A 272 -2.24 110.13 49.78
N LEU A 273 -1.14 109.47 50.18
CA LEU A 273 -0.10 110.09 51.01
C LEU A 273 0.61 111.23 50.24
N LYS A 274 0.91 111.00 48.96
CA LYS A 274 1.43 112.00 48.01
C LYS A 274 0.50 113.21 47.87
N ALA A 275 -0.81 112.99 47.72
CA ALA A 275 -1.79 114.08 47.65
C ALA A 275 -1.88 114.89 48.97
N GLY A 276 -1.85 114.20 50.12
CA GLY A 276 -1.80 114.85 51.44
C GLY A 276 -0.51 115.65 51.66
N ALA A 277 0.64 115.09 51.25
CA ALA A 277 1.93 115.76 51.31
C ALA A 277 1.99 116.98 50.38
N GLY A 278 1.43 116.90 49.17
CA GLY A 278 1.26 118.06 48.29
C GLY A 278 0.39 119.17 48.91
N THR A 279 -0.70 118.79 49.58
CA THR A 279 -1.57 119.74 50.30
C THR A 279 -0.82 120.43 51.45
N LEU A 280 -0.02 119.68 52.22
CA LEU A 280 0.84 120.22 53.27
C LEU A 280 1.93 121.16 52.71
N ALA A 281 2.51 120.82 51.55
CA ALA A 281 3.51 121.67 50.90
C ALA A 281 2.92 123.02 50.50
N THR A 282 1.77 123.05 49.81
CA THR A 282 1.07 124.28 49.43
C THR A 282 0.70 125.12 50.66
N GLY A 283 0.03 124.52 51.66
CA GLY A 283 -0.35 125.25 52.87
C GLY A 283 0.84 125.82 53.66
N SER A 284 2.01 125.17 53.58
CA SER A 284 3.25 125.68 54.18
C SER A 284 3.87 126.82 53.35
N GLN A 285 3.75 126.80 52.03
CA GLN A 285 4.13 127.92 51.15
C GLN A 285 3.22 129.16 51.35
N ASP A 286 1.93 128.93 51.63
CA ASP A 286 0.98 129.99 52.00
C ASP A 286 1.36 130.63 53.35
N VAL A 287 1.66 129.81 54.37
CA VAL A 287 2.14 130.29 55.68
C VAL A 287 3.45 131.08 55.53
N ALA A 288 4.41 130.58 54.76
CA ALA A 288 5.65 131.30 54.48
C ALA A 288 5.41 132.65 53.79
N THR A 289 4.44 132.71 52.88
CA THR A 289 4.09 133.93 52.16
C THR A 289 3.37 134.94 53.06
N GLY A 290 2.43 134.50 53.90
CA GLY A 290 1.83 135.34 54.94
C GLY A 290 2.87 135.85 55.96
N ALA A 291 3.83 135.01 56.34
CA ALA A 291 4.91 135.38 57.24
C ALA A 291 5.87 136.42 56.61
N ARG A 292 6.22 136.28 55.33
CA ARG A 292 6.96 137.31 54.57
C ARG A 292 6.18 138.63 54.48
N THR A 293 4.86 138.59 54.27
CA THR A 293 4.00 139.80 54.29
C THR A 293 3.99 140.46 55.68
N LEU A 294 3.89 139.68 56.76
CA LEU A 294 3.95 140.19 58.13
C LEU A 294 5.32 140.81 58.45
N ALA A 295 6.42 140.19 58.01
CA ALA A 295 7.77 140.73 58.15
C ALA A 295 7.93 142.08 57.41
N ALA A 296 7.37 142.21 56.20
CA ALA A 296 7.38 143.48 55.47
C ALA A 296 6.57 144.58 56.19
N GLY A 297 5.35 144.26 56.66
CA GLY A 297 4.52 145.23 57.39
C GLY A 297 5.11 145.65 58.73
N THR A 298 5.70 144.73 59.48
CA THR A 298 6.39 145.04 60.75
C THR A 298 7.68 145.84 60.52
N ALA A 299 8.41 145.61 59.42
CA ALA A 299 9.53 146.47 59.03
C ALA A 299 9.08 147.91 58.70
N GLN A 300 7.92 148.10 58.05
CA GLN A 300 7.34 149.42 57.81
C GLN A 300 6.94 150.12 59.12
N VAL A 301 6.32 149.39 60.06
CA VAL A 301 5.98 149.93 61.40
C VAL A 301 7.25 150.32 62.17
N ALA A 302 8.30 149.49 62.16
CA ALA A 302 9.57 149.80 62.80
C ALA A 302 10.22 151.06 62.22
N GLY A 303 10.28 151.18 60.88
CA GLY A 303 10.80 152.38 60.22
C GLY A 303 10.00 153.66 60.54
N GLY A 304 8.67 153.56 60.54
CA GLY A 304 7.78 154.69 60.89
C GLY A 304 7.89 155.12 62.35
N THR A 305 8.01 154.16 63.28
CA THR A 305 8.15 154.46 64.72
C THR A 305 9.55 155.00 65.06
N SER A 306 10.61 154.53 64.41
CA SER A 306 11.93 155.18 64.50
C SER A 306 11.91 156.62 63.97
N ALA A 307 11.27 156.88 62.83
CA ALA A 307 11.12 158.25 62.31
C ALA A 307 10.34 159.17 63.26
N VAL A 308 9.35 158.64 63.99
CA VAL A 308 8.66 159.38 65.08
C VAL A 308 9.60 159.62 66.26
N ALA A 309 10.44 158.65 66.65
CA ALA A 309 11.42 158.82 67.73
C ALA A 309 12.49 159.88 67.41
N ASP A 310 12.95 159.93 66.16
CA ASP A 310 13.96 160.89 65.70
C ASP A 310 13.37 162.29 65.50
N GLY A 311 12.14 162.37 64.98
CA GLY A 311 11.38 163.62 64.89
C GLY A 311 11.03 164.21 66.26
N THR A 312 10.65 163.38 67.23
CA THR A 312 10.35 163.82 68.61
C THR A 312 11.62 164.15 69.40
N ALA A 313 12.76 163.49 69.13
CA ALA A 313 14.06 163.93 69.63
C ALA A 313 14.44 165.32 69.06
N SER A 314 14.31 165.52 67.75
CA SER A 314 14.56 166.82 67.11
C SER A 314 13.68 167.95 67.68
N LEU A 315 12.41 167.65 67.99
CA LEU A 315 11.50 168.60 68.62
C LEU A 315 11.79 168.78 70.13
N ARG A 316 12.33 167.77 70.80
CA ARG A 316 12.83 167.87 72.19
C ARG A 316 14.00 168.85 72.26
N ASP A 317 14.99 168.71 71.38
CA ASP A 317 16.14 169.62 71.30
C ASP A 317 15.72 171.06 70.97
N ALA A 318 14.73 171.23 70.09
CA ALA A 318 14.11 172.53 69.83
C ALA A 318 13.39 173.10 71.07
N SER A 319 12.79 172.25 71.91
CA SER A 319 12.12 172.64 73.15
C SER A 319 13.11 173.02 74.26
N ASP A 320 14.26 172.33 74.39
CA ASP A 320 15.36 172.73 75.28
C ASP A 320 15.95 174.10 74.87
N ARG A 321 16.13 174.32 73.56
CA ARG A 321 16.56 175.63 73.02
C ARG A 321 15.54 176.72 73.30
N LEU A 322 14.24 176.43 73.17
CA LEU A 322 13.16 177.36 73.51
C LEU A 322 13.14 177.68 75.00
N ALA A 323 13.21 176.68 75.88
CA ALA A 323 13.26 176.87 77.34
C ALA A 323 14.46 177.75 77.75
N SER A 324 15.64 177.47 77.18
CA SER A 324 16.87 178.27 77.40
C SER A 324 16.72 179.71 76.91
N GLY A 325 16.06 179.91 75.75
CA GLY A 325 15.74 181.24 75.22
C GLY A 325 14.76 182.00 76.11
N LEU A 326 13.70 181.35 76.60
CA LEU A 326 12.70 181.95 77.49
C LEU A 326 13.30 182.33 78.85
N VAL A 327 14.21 181.53 79.39
CA VAL A 327 15.03 181.88 80.57
C VAL A 327 15.89 183.12 80.28
N THR A 328 16.56 183.17 79.13
CA THR A 328 17.37 184.35 78.74
C THR A 328 16.51 185.61 78.62
N VAL A 329 15.31 185.53 78.04
CA VAL A 329 14.37 186.66 77.93
C VAL A 329 13.82 187.07 79.31
N ARG A 330 13.53 186.11 80.21
CA ARG A 330 13.09 186.38 81.58
C ARG A 330 14.15 187.15 82.36
N ASP A 331 15.40 186.70 82.29
CA ASP A 331 16.51 187.27 83.04
C ASP A 331 16.92 188.65 82.49
N GLY A 332 16.83 188.83 81.16
CA GLY A 332 16.90 190.13 80.51
C GLY A 332 15.76 191.08 80.90
N ALA A 333 14.52 190.59 80.97
CA ALA A 333 13.36 191.38 81.40
C ALA A 333 13.45 191.80 82.87
N ALA A 334 13.91 190.92 83.77
CA ALA A 334 14.17 191.25 85.16
C ALA A 334 15.28 192.32 85.29
N SER A 335 16.38 192.17 84.53
CA SER A 335 17.48 193.15 84.49
C SER A 335 17.01 194.52 83.98
N LEU A 336 16.19 194.54 82.93
CA LEU A 336 15.62 195.77 82.38
C LEU A 336 14.56 196.39 83.32
N SER A 337 13.80 195.57 84.05
CA SER A 337 12.85 196.03 85.08
C SER A 337 13.59 196.73 86.23
N GLN A 338 14.71 196.16 86.67
CA GLN A 338 15.59 196.81 87.66
C GLN A 338 16.15 198.14 87.14
N GLY A 339 16.59 198.21 85.88
CA GLY A 339 17.00 199.46 85.24
C GLY A 339 15.87 200.49 85.11
N ALA A 340 14.64 200.04 84.83
CA ALA A 340 13.44 200.89 84.80
C ALA A 340 13.05 201.41 86.20
N ALA A 341 13.25 200.61 87.26
CA ALA A 341 13.09 201.05 88.64
C ALA A 341 14.12 202.13 89.02
N THR A 342 15.39 201.95 88.68
CA THR A 342 16.42 203.00 88.90
C THR A 342 16.16 204.26 88.07
N LEU A 343 15.60 204.13 86.85
CA LEU A 343 15.15 205.29 86.07
C LEU A 343 13.93 205.98 86.70
N THR A 344 13.02 205.23 87.31
CA THR A 344 11.87 205.74 88.09
C THR A 344 12.36 206.53 89.31
N GLU A 345 13.33 206.01 90.05
CA GLU A 345 13.96 206.72 91.18
C GLU A 345 14.62 208.04 90.71
N GLY A 346 15.50 207.98 89.71
CA GLY A 346 16.20 209.17 89.21
C GLY A 346 15.28 210.22 88.54
N THR A 347 14.23 209.79 87.85
CA THR A 347 13.22 210.72 87.30
C THR A 347 12.29 211.27 88.39
N GLY A 348 12.04 210.52 89.47
CA GLY A 348 11.42 211.01 90.70
C GLY A 348 12.25 212.09 91.40
N GLU A 349 13.56 211.91 91.53
CA GLU A 349 14.48 212.93 92.05
C GLU A 349 14.48 214.19 91.18
N VAL A 350 14.53 214.05 89.84
CA VAL A 350 14.44 215.19 88.92
C VAL A 350 13.05 215.86 88.98
N ARG A 351 11.96 215.09 89.10
CA ARG A 351 10.58 215.60 89.28
C ARG A 351 10.49 216.47 90.53
N GLN A 352 11.02 215.99 91.66
CA GLN A 352 11.03 216.70 92.95
C GLN A 352 11.97 217.91 92.93
N GLY A 353 13.18 217.77 92.39
CA GLY A 353 14.15 218.86 92.27
C GLY A 353 13.63 220.00 91.38
N ALA A 354 13.05 219.66 90.23
CA ALA A 354 12.44 220.63 89.32
C ALA A 354 11.17 221.29 89.93
N SER A 355 10.38 220.55 90.70
CA SER A 355 9.22 221.11 91.43
C SER A 355 9.68 222.08 92.53
N ASN A 356 10.65 221.70 93.36
CA ASN A 356 11.25 222.56 94.37
C ASN A 356 11.85 223.83 93.75
N LEU A 357 12.55 223.70 92.62
CA LEU A 357 13.12 224.81 91.86
C LEU A 357 12.03 225.73 91.31
N ALA A 358 10.96 225.19 90.70
CA ALA A 358 9.83 225.97 90.21
C ALA A 358 9.14 226.76 91.33
N THR A 359 8.89 226.12 92.48
CA THR A 359 8.31 226.77 93.67
C THR A 359 9.23 227.85 94.23
N GLY A 360 10.55 227.59 94.32
CA GLY A 360 11.54 228.57 94.77
C GLY A 360 11.63 229.79 93.85
N LEU A 361 11.67 229.58 92.53
CA LEU A 361 11.70 230.64 91.52
C LEU A 361 10.41 231.47 91.52
N ALA A 362 9.24 230.83 91.63
CA ALA A 362 7.96 231.52 91.74
C ALA A 362 7.85 232.33 93.05
N GLY A 363 8.36 231.80 94.16
CA GLY A 363 8.48 232.54 95.42
C GLY A 363 9.38 233.77 95.28
N LEU A 364 10.54 233.62 94.62
CA LEU A 364 11.46 234.73 94.37
C LEU A 364 10.82 235.80 93.46
N ALA A 365 10.12 235.39 92.40
CA ALA A 365 9.36 236.25 91.50
C ALA A 365 8.22 237.02 92.22
N ALA A 366 7.63 236.44 93.26
CA ALA A 366 6.64 237.11 94.09
C ALA A 366 7.26 238.20 95.00
N THR A 367 8.54 238.09 95.35
CA THR A 367 9.24 239.04 96.24
C THR A 367 9.91 240.22 95.52
N THR A 368 10.14 240.15 94.20
CA THR A 368 10.75 241.26 93.45
C THR A 368 9.71 242.22 92.86
N THR A 369 10.02 243.52 92.92
CA THR A 369 9.26 244.59 92.26
C THR A 369 9.82 244.99 90.90
N ASP A 370 10.96 244.41 90.47
CA ASP A 370 11.51 244.62 89.12
C ASP A 370 10.71 243.78 88.10
N PRO A 371 10.04 244.40 87.10
CA PRO A 371 9.18 243.69 86.17
C PRO A 371 9.94 242.82 85.17
N VAL A 372 11.20 243.13 84.85
CA VAL A 372 12.03 242.35 83.91
C VAL A 372 12.57 241.12 84.61
N LEU A 373 13.12 241.29 85.82
CA LEU A 373 13.60 240.17 86.64
C LEU A 373 12.45 239.24 87.03
N LYS A 374 11.27 239.80 87.33
CA LYS A 374 10.05 239.01 87.60
C LYS A 374 9.67 238.14 86.41
N ALA A 375 9.57 238.71 85.21
CA ALA A 375 9.21 237.95 84.00
C ALA A 375 10.25 236.86 83.67
N GLN A 376 11.55 237.11 83.91
CA GLN A 376 12.59 236.10 83.75
C GLN A 376 12.48 234.96 84.78
N LEU A 377 12.22 235.28 86.06
CA LEU A 377 12.02 234.28 87.11
C LEU A 377 10.72 233.47 86.90
N GLU A 378 9.64 234.09 86.44
CA GLU A 378 8.39 233.40 86.06
C GLU A 378 8.60 232.50 84.84
N GLY A 379 9.35 232.94 83.83
CA GLY A 379 9.74 232.10 82.68
C GLY A 379 10.61 230.92 83.08
N LEU A 380 11.58 231.11 83.98
CA LEU A 380 12.39 230.02 84.54
C LEU A 380 11.55 229.07 85.41
N ALA A 381 10.59 229.59 86.19
CA ALA A 381 9.67 228.77 86.98
C ALA A 381 8.75 227.93 86.08
N GLN A 382 8.27 228.49 84.96
CA GLN A 382 7.52 227.74 83.93
C GLN A 382 8.41 226.68 83.26
N GLY A 383 9.67 226.98 82.96
CA GLY A 383 10.63 226.00 82.45
C GLY A 383 10.89 224.85 83.43
N ALA A 384 11.06 225.16 84.72
CA ALA A 384 11.20 224.17 85.78
C ALA A 384 9.91 223.36 86.01
N ALA A 385 8.73 223.97 85.89
CA ALA A 385 7.45 223.26 85.93
C ALA A 385 7.25 222.35 84.70
N GLN A 386 7.68 222.77 83.51
CA GLN A 386 7.70 221.93 82.31
C GLN A 386 8.69 220.77 82.45
N LEU A 387 9.87 220.99 83.05
CA LEU A 387 10.82 219.92 83.38
C LEU A 387 10.23 218.93 84.40
N SER A 388 9.56 219.42 85.44
CA SER A 388 8.86 218.57 86.41
C SER A 388 7.73 217.76 85.77
N ALA A 389 6.97 218.35 84.83
CA ALA A 389 5.94 217.65 84.06
C ALA A 389 6.51 216.65 83.02
N GLY A 390 7.69 216.95 82.45
CA GLY A 390 8.43 216.03 81.57
C GLY A 390 8.99 214.83 82.35
N ALA A 391 9.64 215.10 83.48
CA ALA A 391 10.11 214.10 84.42
C ALA A 391 8.94 213.24 84.94
N ALA A 392 7.79 213.84 85.22
CA ALA A 392 6.59 213.10 85.60
C ALA A 392 6.14 212.08 84.53
N ARG A 393 6.09 212.47 83.25
CA ARG A 393 5.76 211.54 82.16
C ARG A 393 6.82 210.45 81.97
N ALA A 394 8.09 210.76 82.20
CA ALA A 394 9.18 209.79 82.13
C ALA A 394 9.09 208.76 83.27
N ASP A 395 8.81 209.23 84.49
CA ASP A 395 8.64 208.45 85.72
C ASP A 395 7.36 207.57 85.68
N ASP A 396 6.24 208.13 85.21
CA ASP A 396 5.00 207.36 84.98
C ASP A 396 5.21 206.31 83.86
N GLY A 397 5.99 206.65 82.83
CA GLY A 397 6.37 205.73 81.74
C GLY A 397 7.35 204.64 82.16
N SER A 398 8.30 204.93 83.05
CA SER A 398 9.24 203.94 83.58
C SER A 398 8.58 203.00 84.59
N ARG A 399 7.57 203.45 85.35
CA ARG A 399 6.68 202.55 86.11
C ARG A 399 5.90 201.62 85.19
N ALA A 400 5.21 202.15 84.17
CA ALA A 400 4.47 201.33 83.22
C ALA A 400 5.37 200.31 82.49
N LEU A 401 6.64 200.66 82.22
CA LEU A 401 7.65 199.75 81.70
C LEU A 401 8.06 198.69 82.74
N ALA A 402 8.35 199.09 83.99
CA ALA A 402 8.72 198.17 85.06
C ALA A 402 7.58 197.17 85.39
N ASP A 403 6.33 197.64 85.47
CA ASP A 403 5.14 196.81 85.66
C ASP A 403 4.96 195.83 84.49
N GLY A 404 5.13 196.30 83.24
CA GLY A 404 5.09 195.47 82.05
C GLY A 404 6.18 194.40 82.01
N LEU A 405 7.39 194.72 82.49
CA LEU A 405 8.53 193.79 82.59
C LEU A 405 8.39 192.84 83.79
N HIS A 406 7.76 193.26 84.88
CA HIS A 406 7.31 192.38 85.96
C HIS A 406 6.25 191.38 85.46
N GLY A 407 5.26 191.84 84.71
CA GLY A 407 4.27 190.97 84.07
C GLY A 407 4.89 189.98 83.09
N LEU A 408 5.84 190.43 82.26
CA LEU A 408 6.58 189.57 81.33
C LEU A 408 7.44 188.54 82.07
N SER A 409 8.26 188.97 83.04
CA SER A 409 9.12 188.05 83.79
C SER A 409 8.30 187.06 84.63
N ALA A 410 7.17 187.47 85.21
CA ALA A 410 6.23 186.59 85.90
C ALA A 410 5.57 185.57 84.96
N GLY A 411 5.13 185.97 83.76
CA GLY A 411 4.56 185.06 82.75
C GLY A 411 5.57 184.08 82.14
N LEU A 412 6.86 184.40 82.21
CA LEU A 412 7.97 183.51 81.83
C LEU A 412 8.41 182.59 82.98
N ALA A 413 8.06 182.92 84.23
CA ALA A 413 8.52 182.26 85.46
C ALA A 413 7.40 181.49 86.19
N GLY A 414 7.76 180.83 87.29
CA GLY A 414 6.84 180.01 88.08
C GLY A 414 6.45 178.69 87.40
N GLU A 415 5.70 177.86 88.11
CA GLU A 415 5.37 176.48 87.71
C GLU A 415 4.44 176.40 86.49
N GLN A 416 3.74 177.49 86.15
CA GLN A 416 2.84 177.60 84.99
C GLN A 416 3.38 178.55 83.91
N GLY A 417 4.58 179.13 84.09
CA GLY A 417 5.18 180.05 83.13
C GLY A 417 5.68 179.36 81.85
N ALA A 418 5.89 180.15 80.79
CA ALA A 418 6.25 179.62 79.47
C ALA A 418 7.51 178.73 79.48
N ALA A 419 8.51 179.03 80.34
CA ALA A 419 9.71 178.20 80.47
C ALA A 419 9.42 176.82 81.09
N ALA A 420 8.51 176.76 82.09
CA ALA A 420 8.05 175.49 82.67
C ALA A 420 7.22 174.69 81.66
N GLY A 421 6.38 175.35 80.85
CA GLY A 421 5.65 174.74 79.74
C GLY A 421 6.57 174.12 78.68
N ALA A 422 7.67 174.79 78.32
CA ALA A 422 8.67 174.25 77.39
C ALA A 422 9.41 173.03 77.96
N VAL A 423 9.71 173.03 79.27
CA VAL A 423 10.28 171.88 80.00
C VAL A 423 9.30 170.70 80.04
N ALA A 424 8.02 170.94 80.35
CA ALA A 424 7.00 169.89 80.36
C ALA A 424 6.77 169.29 78.97
N LEU A 425 6.74 170.12 77.92
CA LEU A 425 6.67 169.68 76.52
C LEU A 425 7.86 168.79 76.15
N ARG A 426 9.09 169.26 76.45
CA ARG A 426 10.32 168.50 76.25
C ARG A 426 10.26 167.12 76.88
N ASP A 427 9.82 167.02 78.14
CA ASP A 427 9.81 165.76 78.87
C ASP A 427 8.67 164.82 78.45
N GLY A 428 7.52 165.37 78.04
CA GLY A 428 6.51 164.63 77.28
C GLY A 428 7.05 164.06 75.95
N LEU A 429 7.80 164.86 75.17
CA LEU A 429 8.45 164.40 73.94
C LEU A 429 9.50 163.31 74.20
N GLY A 430 10.18 163.34 75.34
CA GLY A 430 11.09 162.27 75.78
C GLY A 430 10.36 160.95 76.05
N ALA A 431 9.18 161.00 76.70
CA ALA A 431 8.34 159.83 76.90
C ALA A 431 7.82 159.27 75.56
N VAL A 432 7.37 160.12 74.64
CA VAL A 432 6.95 159.70 73.28
C VAL A 432 8.11 159.08 72.50
N ALA A 433 9.30 159.70 72.50
CA ALA A 433 10.47 159.16 71.82
C ALA A 433 10.90 157.79 72.40
N THR A 434 10.74 157.59 73.70
CA THR A 434 11.04 156.32 74.38
C THR A 434 10.02 155.24 74.00
N GLY A 435 8.72 155.56 74.04
CA GLY A 435 7.66 154.65 73.59
C GLY A 435 7.74 154.30 72.11
N ALA A 436 8.14 155.25 71.27
CA ALA A 436 8.35 155.04 69.84
C ALA A 436 9.54 154.09 69.55
N ARG A 437 10.65 154.19 70.29
CA ARG A 437 11.76 153.22 70.21
C ARG A 437 11.34 151.83 70.67
N ALA A 438 10.67 151.72 71.82
CA ALA A 438 10.15 150.43 72.31
C ALA A 438 9.16 149.77 71.32
N ALA A 439 8.36 150.57 70.60
CA ALA A 439 7.51 150.08 69.53
C ALA A 439 8.31 149.62 68.29
N ALA A 440 9.40 150.33 67.94
CA ALA A 440 10.30 149.92 66.86
C ALA A 440 11.04 148.61 67.17
N ASP A 441 11.55 148.46 68.40
CA ASP A 441 12.22 147.24 68.88
C ASP A 441 11.26 146.04 68.94
N GLY A 442 10.02 146.27 69.38
CA GLY A 442 8.95 145.27 69.36
C GLY A 442 8.56 144.86 67.92
N ALA A 443 8.47 145.83 67.01
CA ALA A 443 8.19 145.55 65.59
C ALA A 443 9.36 144.84 64.89
N ALA A 444 10.62 145.16 65.21
CA ALA A 444 11.80 144.43 64.75
C ALA A 444 11.79 142.97 65.28
N SER A 445 11.48 142.77 66.55
CA SER A 445 11.35 141.43 67.15
C SER A 445 10.24 140.61 66.47
N ALA A 446 9.11 141.24 66.13
CA ALA A 446 8.01 140.60 65.40
C ALA A 446 8.38 140.26 63.94
N ARG A 447 9.12 141.14 63.24
CA ARG A 447 9.68 140.89 61.90
C ARG A 447 10.61 139.67 61.91
N ASP A 448 11.48 139.58 62.91
CA ASP A 448 12.50 138.53 62.98
C ASP A 448 11.86 137.18 63.33
N GLY A 449 10.85 137.18 64.22
CA GLY A 449 9.99 136.01 64.46
C GLY A 449 9.18 135.58 63.24
N ALA A 450 8.63 136.52 62.47
CA ALA A 450 7.94 136.22 61.20
C ALA A 450 8.91 135.67 60.13
N SER A 451 10.14 136.16 60.10
CA SER A 451 11.19 135.64 59.20
C SER A 451 11.58 134.21 59.56
N ALA A 452 11.70 133.89 60.85
CA ALA A 452 11.94 132.53 61.33
C ALA A 452 10.76 131.59 61.02
N LEU A 453 9.51 132.06 61.16
CA LEU A 453 8.31 131.31 60.77
C LEU A 453 8.30 131.01 59.27
N SER A 454 8.69 131.96 58.41
CA SER A 454 8.80 131.73 56.97
C SER A 454 9.82 130.65 56.64
N ALA A 455 11.01 130.71 57.23
CA ALA A 455 12.06 129.72 57.00
C ALA A 455 11.64 128.31 57.49
N GLY A 456 10.98 128.22 58.65
CA GLY A 456 10.43 126.96 59.15
C GLY A 456 9.33 126.38 58.25
N ALA A 457 8.43 127.22 57.75
CA ALA A 457 7.37 126.79 56.83
C ALA A 457 7.93 126.37 55.46
N GLU A 458 8.98 127.03 54.95
CA GLU A 458 9.68 126.62 53.73
C GLU A 458 10.44 125.28 53.90
N GLN A 459 10.98 125.00 55.10
CA GLN A 459 11.53 123.67 55.44
C GLN A 459 10.46 122.58 55.48
N VAL A 460 9.28 122.85 56.07
CA VAL A 460 8.15 121.91 56.06
C VAL A 460 7.64 121.66 54.63
N ALA A 461 7.56 122.71 53.80
CA ALA A 461 7.20 122.56 52.39
C ALA A 461 8.20 121.67 51.62
N GLY A 462 9.50 121.85 51.85
CA GLY A 462 10.55 121.01 51.27
C GLY A 462 10.43 119.54 51.70
N GLY A 463 10.30 119.28 53.01
CA GLY A 463 10.14 117.93 53.54
C GLY A 463 8.86 117.23 53.07
N ALA A 464 7.76 117.98 52.95
CA ALA A 464 6.52 117.50 52.35
C ALA A 464 6.69 117.16 50.86
N GLY A 465 7.47 117.95 50.11
CA GLY A 465 7.89 117.61 48.74
C GLY A 465 8.68 116.30 48.65
N THR A 466 9.64 116.08 49.55
CA THR A 466 10.38 114.81 49.64
C THR A 466 9.47 113.63 49.97
N LEU A 467 8.50 113.80 50.87
CA LEU A 467 7.51 112.77 51.22
C LEU A 467 6.59 112.45 50.02
N ALA A 468 6.20 113.45 49.23
CA ALA A 468 5.40 113.26 48.02
C ALA A 468 6.18 112.47 46.95
N ALA A 469 7.47 112.77 46.76
CA ALA A 469 8.34 112.02 45.85
C ALA A 469 8.50 110.55 46.26
N GLY A 470 8.90 110.28 47.51
CA GLY A 470 9.04 108.90 48.00
C GLY A 470 7.71 108.11 48.01
N SER A 471 6.58 108.80 48.13
CA SER A 471 5.26 108.20 47.96
C SER A 471 4.96 107.82 46.50
N GLN A 472 5.42 108.60 45.53
CA GLN A 472 5.31 108.24 44.10
C GLN A 472 6.22 107.05 43.74
N ASP A 473 7.43 106.99 44.30
CA ASP A 473 8.34 105.85 44.12
C ASP A 473 7.71 104.57 44.69
N LEU A 474 7.08 104.65 45.88
CA LEU A 474 6.35 103.54 46.49
C LEU A 474 5.13 103.09 45.66
N ALA A 475 4.35 104.03 45.10
CA ALA A 475 3.25 103.71 44.19
C ALA A 475 3.73 103.03 42.90
N SER A 476 4.89 103.47 42.39
CA SER A 476 5.53 102.89 41.21
C SER A 476 6.00 101.46 41.47
N GLY A 477 6.76 101.23 42.55
CA GLY A 477 7.22 99.90 42.95
C GLY A 477 6.09 98.91 43.29
N ALA A 478 4.99 99.40 43.89
CA ALA A 478 3.79 98.59 44.10
C ALA A 478 3.08 98.20 42.78
N SER A 479 3.18 99.05 41.76
CA SER A 479 2.66 98.78 40.41
C SER A 479 3.56 97.81 39.63
N GLU A 480 4.89 97.90 39.78
CA GLU A 480 5.84 96.91 39.25
C GLU A 480 5.66 95.53 39.91
N LEU A 481 5.47 95.50 41.24
CA LEU A 481 5.15 94.28 41.98
C LEU A 481 3.85 93.64 41.45
N THR A 482 2.81 94.44 41.22
CA THR A 482 1.55 94.00 40.60
C THR A 482 1.79 93.39 39.21
N GLY A 483 2.61 94.01 38.36
CA GLY A 483 3.00 93.46 37.07
C GLY A 483 3.86 92.19 37.15
N GLY A 484 4.67 92.04 38.20
CA GLY A 484 5.44 90.83 38.50
C GLY A 484 4.55 89.66 38.96
N LEU A 485 3.61 89.95 39.86
CA LEU A 485 2.59 89.01 40.35
C LEU A 485 1.68 88.54 39.21
N GLY A 486 1.28 89.42 38.29
CA GLY A 486 0.53 89.04 37.09
C GLY A 486 1.23 87.96 36.25
N ARG A 487 2.55 88.07 36.04
CA ARG A 487 3.33 87.03 35.34
C ARG A 487 3.41 85.72 36.12
N LEU A 488 3.45 85.79 37.45
CA LEU A 488 3.45 84.60 38.32
C LEU A 488 2.07 83.90 38.33
N ALA A 489 0.97 84.64 38.21
CA ALA A 489 -0.37 84.08 38.04
C ALA A 489 -0.50 83.33 36.70
N THR A 490 0.02 83.89 35.60
CA THR A 490 0.10 83.19 34.31
C THR A 490 0.91 81.90 34.44
N GLY A 491 2.13 81.96 35.00
CA GLY A 491 2.97 80.78 35.20
C GLY A 491 2.35 79.71 36.12
N ALA A 492 1.55 80.10 37.11
CA ALA A 492 0.76 79.15 37.92
C ALA A 492 -0.36 78.48 37.10
N THR A 493 -1.05 79.24 36.24
CA THR A 493 -2.11 78.73 35.36
C THR A 493 -1.54 77.77 34.30
N ASP A 494 -0.38 78.09 33.75
CA ASP A 494 0.37 77.23 32.82
C ASP A 494 0.82 75.94 33.50
N LEU A 495 1.29 76.02 34.76
CA LEU A 495 1.70 74.87 35.56
C LEU A 495 0.51 73.95 35.91
N GLU A 496 -0.65 74.51 36.22
CA GLU A 496 -1.88 73.76 36.46
C GLU A 496 -2.38 73.04 35.19
N SER A 497 -2.28 73.72 34.04
CA SER A 497 -2.61 73.17 32.72
C SER A 497 -1.65 72.05 32.30
N GLY A 498 -0.35 72.24 32.54
CA GLY A 498 0.69 71.24 32.32
C GLY A 498 0.53 70.01 33.23
N ALA A 499 0.19 70.22 34.50
CA ALA A 499 -0.11 69.16 35.44
C ALA A 499 -1.37 68.36 35.04
N SER A 500 -2.43 69.04 34.60
CA SER A 500 -3.64 68.40 34.07
C SER A 500 -3.35 67.55 32.82
N THR A 501 -2.48 68.05 31.94
CA THR A 501 -1.99 67.33 30.76
C THR A 501 -1.17 66.10 31.14
N LEU A 502 -0.26 66.22 32.11
CA LEU A 502 0.56 65.12 32.62
C LEU A 502 -0.30 64.03 33.28
N SER A 503 -1.32 64.40 34.07
CA SER A 503 -2.25 63.45 34.67
C SER A 503 -3.05 62.69 33.62
N THR A 504 -3.51 63.39 32.57
CA THR A 504 -4.22 62.78 31.43
C THR A 504 -3.32 61.81 30.66
N GLY A 505 -2.06 62.19 30.40
CA GLY A 505 -1.07 61.32 29.76
C GLY A 505 -0.75 60.08 30.61
N ALA A 506 -0.65 60.23 31.93
CA ALA A 506 -0.45 59.12 32.85
C ALA A 506 -1.67 58.16 32.86
N ALA A 507 -2.90 58.67 32.86
CA ALA A 507 -4.10 57.85 32.73
C ALA A 507 -4.15 57.08 31.39
N ALA A 508 -3.68 57.68 30.30
CA ALA A 508 -3.52 57.00 29.01
C ALA A 508 -2.47 55.88 29.07
N VAL A 509 -1.32 56.10 29.73
CA VAL A 509 -0.30 55.05 29.97
C VAL A 509 -0.87 53.90 30.81
N ALA A 510 -1.60 54.19 31.88
CA ALA A 510 -2.27 53.16 32.71
C ALA A 510 -3.28 52.34 31.90
N THR A 511 -4.02 52.97 30.99
CA THR A 511 -4.97 52.30 30.09
C THR A 511 -4.26 51.43 29.04
N GLY A 512 -3.17 51.93 28.46
CA GLY A 512 -2.34 51.18 27.51
C GLY A 512 -1.66 49.96 28.16
N THR A 513 -1.14 50.11 29.37
CA THR A 513 -0.53 49.01 30.14
C THR A 513 -1.56 47.98 30.59
N ALA A 514 -2.77 48.38 31.00
CA ALA A 514 -3.87 47.44 31.22
C ALA A 514 -4.25 46.64 29.94
N SER A 515 -4.19 47.30 28.77
CA SER A 515 -4.41 46.65 27.47
C SER A 515 -3.30 45.64 27.14
N VAL A 516 -2.03 45.97 27.46
CA VAL A 516 -0.89 45.03 27.36
C VAL A 516 -1.07 43.85 28.31
N ALA A 517 -1.51 44.06 29.56
CA ALA A 517 -1.81 43.00 30.51
C ALA A 517 -2.88 42.02 29.97
N GLN A 518 -3.95 42.55 29.37
CA GLN A 518 -5.01 41.74 28.75
C GLN A 518 -4.53 40.98 27.50
N GLY A 519 -3.65 41.60 26.69
CA GLY A 519 -2.96 40.95 25.57
C GLY A 519 -2.02 39.83 26.04
N THR A 520 -1.27 40.04 27.13
CA THR A 520 -0.39 39.00 27.71
C THR A 520 -1.18 37.83 28.30
N LEU A 521 -2.31 38.07 28.97
CA LEU A 521 -3.20 36.97 29.42
C LEU A 521 -3.67 36.12 28.22
N SER A 522 -4.02 36.77 27.11
CA SER A 522 -4.43 36.09 25.86
C SER A 522 -3.28 35.28 25.23
N ALA A 523 -2.07 35.84 25.21
CA ALA A 523 -0.88 35.15 24.71
C ALA A 523 -0.47 33.96 25.60
N SER A 524 -0.60 34.09 26.92
CA SER A 524 -0.33 33.02 27.90
C SER A 524 -1.30 31.86 27.72
N ALA A 525 -2.60 32.14 27.53
CA ALA A 525 -3.60 31.13 27.21
C ALA A 525 -3.26 30.40 25.89
N GLY A 526 -2.91 31.14 24.82
CA GLY A 526 -2.50 30.56 23.55
C GLY A 526 -1.25 29.68 23.65
N ALA A 527 -0.25 30.10 24.43
CA ALA A 527 0.94 29.29 24.74
C ALA A 527 0.60 28.00 25.51
N GLY A 528 -0.40 28.06 26.40
CA GLY A 528 -1.01 26.87 27.01
C GLY A 528 -1.60 25.91 25.98
N THR A 529 -2.46 26.40 25.08
CA THR A 529 -3.08 25.58 24.02
C THR A 529 -2.05 24.90 23.12
N VAL A 530 -0.97 25.62 22.75
CA VAL A 530 0.15 25.03 22.00
C VAL A 530 0.82 23.92 22.80
N ARG A 531 1.13 24.15 24.08
CA ARG A 531 1.77 23.17 24.97
C ARG A 531 0.96 21.87 25.06
N ASP A 532 -0.35 21.97 25.22
CA ASP A 532 -1.24 20.84 25.48
C ASP A 532 -1.57 20.05 24.19
N GLY A 533 -1.79 20.75 23.06
CA GLY A 533 -1.89 20.11 21.75
C GLY A 533 -0.60 19.39 21.35
N ASN A 534 0.55 19.92 21.75
CA ASN A 534 1.85 19.35 21.47
C ASN A 534 2.20 18.14 22.38
N ALA A 535 1.71 18.13 23.62
CA ALA A 535 1.70 16.91 24.45
C ALA A 535 0.84 15.80 23.81
N THR A 536 -0.27 16.16 23.16
CA THR A 536 -1.12 15.23 22.39
C THR A 536 -0.39 14.66 21.17
N ILE A 537 0.40 15.49 20.46
CA ILE A 537 1.28 15.02 19.37
C ILE A 537 2.30 14.00 19.88
N ALA A 538 2.98 14.26 21.00
CA ALA A 538 3.96 13.33 21.58
C ALA A 538 3.32 11.97 21.95
N ALA A 539 2.11 11.98 22.51
CA ALA A 539 1.35 10.75 22.79
C ALA A 539 1.00 9.97 21.52
N LYS A 540 0.48 10.63 20.47
CA LYS A 540 0.14 9.98 19.20
C LYS A 540 1.36 9.50 18.41
N THR A 541 2.49 10.19 18.55
CA THR A 541 3.77 9.78 17.99
C THR A 541 4.31 8.52 18.68
N SER A 542 4.06 8.37 19.99
CA SER A 542 4.40 7.17 20.77
C SER A 542 3.53 5.96 20.37
N GLU A 543 2.22 6.16 20.15
CA GLU A 543 1.35 5.12 19.58
C GLU A 543 1.83 4.66 18.19
N LEU A 544 2.21 5.61 17.32
CA LEU A 544 2.72 5.30 15.98
C LEU A 544 3.99 4.46 16.04
N ALA A 545 4.94 4.78 16.93
CA ALA A 545 6.17 4.00 17.11
C ALA A 545 5.91 2.57 17.64
N ALA A 546 4.90 2.38 18.50
CA ALA A 546 4.47 1.05 18.93
C ALA A 546 3.80 0.25 17.80
N GLY A 547 3.05 0.95 16.93
CA GLY A 547 2.44 0.39 15.72
C GLY A 547 3.48 -0.09 14.70
N THR A 548 4.45 0.76 14.35
CA THR A 548 5.52 0.40 13.40
C THR A 548 6.40 -0.74 13.94
N SER A 549 6.74 -0.72 15.23
CA SER A 549 7.45 -1.83 15.90
C SER A 549 6.68 -3.17 15.78
N THR A 550 5.36 -3.14 15.97
CA THR A 550 4.51 -4.33 15.83
C THR A 550 4.44 -4.83 14.39
N LEU A 551 4.29 -3.94 13.43
CA LEU A 551 4.24 -4.28 12.00
C LEU A 551 5.61 -4.77 11.48
N ALA A 552 6.72 -4.28 12.02
CA ALA A 552 8.07 -4.72 11.65
C ALA A 552 8.34 -6.16 12.11
N ARG A 553 7.89 -6.52 13.31
CA ARG A 553 7.89 -7.90 13.80
C ARG A 553 7.03 -8.82 12.93
N GLY A 554 5.83 -8.39 12.54
CA GLY A 554 4.98 -9.13 11.60
C GLY A 554 5.62 -9.33 10.22
N ALA A 555 6.35 -8.33 9.71
CA ALA A 555 7.10 -8.46 8.45
C ALA A 555 8.26 -9.47 8.55
N ALA A 556 8.97 -9.51 9.68
CA ALA A 556 10.02 -10.50 9.94
C ALA A 556 9.46 -11.93 10.10
N GLU A 557 8.31 -12.08 10.78
CA GLU A 557 7.59 -13.35 10.89
C GLU A 557 7.11 -13.86 9.50
N LEU A 558 6.66 -12.95 8.62
CA LEU A 558 6.29 -13.28 7.23
C LEU A 558 7.50 -13.74 6.40
N HIS A 559 8.63 -13.02 6.47
CA HIS A 559 9.89 -13.38 5.81
C HIS A 559 10.44 -14.76 6.28
N ALA A 560 10.33 -15.05 7.58
CA ALA A 560 10.63 -16.38 8.11
C ALA A 560 9.60 -17.45 7.69
N GLY A 561 8.40 -17.05 7.23
CA GLY A 561 7.40 -17.92 6.61
C GLY A 561 7.71 -18.24 5.15
N THR A 562 7.90 -17.22 4.31
CA THR A 562 8.26 -17.33 2.89
C THR A 562 9.52 -18.15 2.67
N THR A 563 10.55 -17.93 3.49
CA THR A 563 11.81 -18.69 3.43
C THR A 563 11.59 -20.20 3.65
N ARG A 564 10.76 -20.59 4.61
CA ARG A 564 10.42 -22.01 4.86
C ARG A 564 9.52 -22.59 3.75
N ALA A 565 8.59 -21.79 3.24
CA ALA A 565 7.72 -22.20 2.13
C ALA A 565 8.49 -22.37 0.80
N ALA A 566 9.57 -21.61 0.60
CA ALA A 566 10.46 -21.78 -0.54
C ALA A 566 11.23 -23.11 -0.46
N ALA A 567 11.85 -23.42 0.69
CA ALA A 567 12.52 -24.69 0.90
C ALA A 567 11.59 -25.89 0.66
N GLY A 568 10.37 -25.86 1.20
CA GLY A 568 9.36 -26.91 0.95
C GLY A 568 8.90 -27.02 -0.50
N ALA A 569 9.01 -25.96 -1.30
CA ALA A 569 8.73 -26.01 -2.74
C ALA A 569 9.89 -26.67 -3.52
N ASP A 570 11.14 -26.42 -3.11
CA ASP A 570 12.32 -27.09 -3.67
C ASP A 570 12.35 -28.58 -3.31
N ASP A 571 12.01 -28.95 -2.07
CA ASP A 571 11.83 -30.34 -1.62
C ASP A 571 10.75 -31.07 -2.47
N LEU A 572 9.60 -30.41 -2.70
CA LEU A 572 8.54 -30.96 -3.55
C LEU A 572 9.02 -31.16 -5.00
N ARG A 573 9.83 -30.23 -5.53
CA ARG A 573 10.41 -30.32 -6.88
C ARG A 573 11.45 -31.45 -6.99
N ALA A 574 12.16 -31.76 -5.91
CA ALA A 574 13.04 -32.92 -5.84
C ALA A 574 12.23 -34.23 -5.81
N GLY A 575 11.16 -34.29 -5.02
CA GLY A 575 10.26 -35.44 -4.93
C GLY A 575 9.56 -35.78 -6.25
N THR A 576 9.05 -34.78 -6.99
CA THR A 576 8.44 -35.02 -8.31
C THR A 576 9.45 -35.49 -9.36
N ALA A 577 10.70 -35.02 -9.29
CA ALA A 577 11.79 -35.50 -10.15
C ALA A 577 12.14 -36.98 -9.85
N GLN A 578 12.20 -37.38 -8.58
CA GLN A 578 12.39 -38.79 -8.19
C GLN A 578 11.22 -39.67 -8.66
N LEU A 579 9.98 -39.22 -8.50
CA LEU A 579 8.80 -39.97 -8.95
C LEU A 579 8.73 -40.09 -10.47
N ALA A 580 9.21 -39.08 -11.22
CA ALA A 580 9.33 -39.14 -12.68
C ALA A 580 10.39 -40.15 -13.14
N ALA A 581 11.52 -40.26 -12.44
CA ALA A 581 12.52 -41.30 -12.71
C ALA A 581 11.95 -42.71 -12.49
N GLY A 582 11.27 -42.95 -11.37
CA GLY A 582 10.61 -44.23 -11.08
C GLY A 582 9.50 -44.59 -12.09
N ALA A 583 8.77 -43.60 -12.61
CA ALA A 583 7.78 -43.81 -13.66
C ALA A 583 8.44 -44.27 -14.99
N ALA A 584 9.60 -43.69 -15.35
CA ALA A 584 10.36 -44.08 -16.53
C ALA A 584 10.97 -45.50 -16.39
N GLU A 585 11.46 -45.87 -15.20
CA GLU A 585 11.93 -47.24 -14.93
C GLU A 585 10.80 -48.27 -15.05
N LEU A 586 9.59 -47.94 -14.56
CA LEU A 586 8.42 -48.79 -14.71
C LEU A 586 8.03 -48.99 -16.18
N GLN A 587 8.04 -47.92 -16.99
CA GLN A 587 7.77 -47.99 -18.43
C GLN A 587 8.84 -48.82 -19.19
N ALA A 588 10.11 -48.70 -18.80
CA ALA A 588 11.17 -49.57 -19.30
C ALA A 588 11.01 -51.03 -18.83
N GLY A 589 10.33 -51.29 -17.72
CA GLY A 589 9.92 -52.62 -17.25
C GLY A 589 8.81 -53.24 -18.10
N THR A 590 7.72 -52.50 -18.34
CA THR A 590 6.56 -52.97 -19.11
C THR A 590 6.91 -53.25 -20.58
N ALA A 591 7.78 -52.44 -21.18
CA ALA A 591 8.30 -52.67 -22.52
C ALA A 591 9.00 -54.04 -22.64
N ARG A 592 9.88 -54.39 -21.67
CA ARG A 592 10.56 -55.70 -21.61
C ARG A 592 9.58 -56.86 -21.43
N ALA A 593 8.55 -56.68 -20.60
CA ALA A 593 7.48 -57.67 -20.42
C ALA A 593 6.66 -57.89 -21.70
N ALA A 594 6.45 -56.85 -22.51
CA ALA A 594 5.77 -56.96 -23.80
C ALA A 594 6.60 -57.74 -24.84
N THR A 595 7.93 -57.56 -24.87
CA THR A 595 8.84 -58.38 -25.70
C THR A 595 8.73 -59.86 -25.34
N GLY A 596 8.87 -60.22 -24.05
CA GLY A 596 8.79 -61.61 -23.61
C GLY A 596 7.42 -62.28 -23.86
N ALA A 597 6.33 -61.51 -23.83
CA ALA A 597 5.00 -61.98 -24.21
C ALA A 597 4.91 -62.33 -25.72
N SER A 598 5.59 -61.53 -26.57
CA SER A 598 5.69 -61.79 -28.01
C SER A 598 6.55 -63.03 -28.31
N ASP A 599 7.67 -63.20 -27.60
CA ASP A 599 8.55 -64.37 -27.75
C ASP A 599 7.84 -65.68 -27.36
N LEU A 600 7.01 -65.65 -26.30
CA LEU A 600 6.19 -66.79 -25.89
C LEU A 600 5.17 -67.18 -26.98
N SER A 601 4.54 -66.18 -27.62
CA SER A 601 3.63 -66.39 -28.76
C SER A 601 4.37 -67.00 -29.98
N ALA A 602 5.58 -66.51 -30.27
CA ALA A 602 6.44 -67.11 -31.30
C ALA A 602 6.96 -68.52 -30.92
N GLY A 603 6.91 -68.89 -29.63
CA GLY A 603 7.17 -70.24 -29.13
C GLY A 603 6.00 -71.19 -29.38
N THR A 604 4.77 -70.81 -29.03
CA THR A 604 3.58 -71.66 -29.22
C THR A 604 3.26 -71.90 -30.71
N VAL A 605 3.50 -70.90 -31.57
CA VAL A 605 3.42 -71.07 -33.04
C VAL A 605 4.38 -72.15 -33.52
N ARG A 606 5.61 -72.20 -32.99
CA ARG A 606 6.65 -73.20 -33.33
C ARG A 606 6.25 -74.61 -32.89
N LEU A 607 5.68 -74.73 -31.69
CA LEU A 607 5.22 -76.00 -31.13
C LEU A 607 4.09 -76.61 -31.99
N ARG A 608 3.17 -75.77 -32.46
CA ARG A 608 2.11 -76.15 -33.40
C ARG A 608 2.67 -76.66 -34.75
N THR A 609 3.72 -76.04 -35.28
CA THR A 609 4.38 -76.52 -36.51
C THR A 609 4.99 -77.91 -36.32
N GLY A 610 5.78 -78.10 -35.26
CA GLY A 610 6.43 -79.39 -34.97
C GLY A 610 5.44 -80.54 -34.71
N ALA A 611 4.24 -80.24 -34.19
CA ALA A 611 3.16 -81.22 -34.08
C ALA A 611 2.60 -81.65 -35.45
N GLY A 612 2.58 -80.75 -36.44
CA GLY A 612 2.21 -81.06 -37.83
C GLY A 612 3.28 -81.91 -38.55
N ASP A 613 4.56 -81.62 -38.31
CA ASP A 613 5.67 -82.43 -38.84
C ASP A 613 5.64 -83.87 -38.30
N LEU A 614 5.28 -84.05 -37.02
CA LEU A 614 5.10 -85.36 -36.40
C LEU A 614 3.94 -86.15 -37.05
N PHE A 615 2.81 -85.48 -37.32
CA PHE A 615 1.66 -86.08 -38.00
C PHE A 615 2.01 -86.57 -39.42
N ALA A 616 2.74 -85.76 -40.20
CA ALA A 616 3.26 -86.17 -41.51
C ALA A 616 4.30 -87.31 -41.41
N GLY A 617 5.03 -87.40 -40.29
CA GLY A 617 5.89 -88.54 -39.95
C GLY A 617 5.12 -89.85 -39.75
N THR A 618 3.97 -89.80 -39.06
CA THR A 618 3.14 -91.00 -38.83
C THR A 618 2.49 -91.53 -40.12
N THR A 619 1.96 -90.69 -41.00
CA THR A 619 1.37 -91.14 -42.28
C THR A 619 2.40 -91.83 -43.19
N ARG A 620 3.69 -91.45 -43.10
CA ARG A 620 4.78 -92.15 -43.81
C ARG A 620 5.12 -93.52 -43.23
N LEU A 621 4.81 -93.80 -41.96
CA LEU A 621 5.02 -95.10 -41.33
C LEU A 621 3.91 -96.09 -41.72
N GLU A 622 2.68 -95.58 -41.79
CA GLU A 622 1.47 -96.27 -42.27
C GLU A 622 1.64 -96.76 -43.73
N ASP A 623 2.06 -95.89 -44.64
CA ASP A 623 2.35 -96.25 -46.05
C ASP A 623 3.51 -97.27 -46.18
N GLY A 624 4.46 -97.23 -45.24
CA GLY A 624 5.53 -98.22 -45.14
C GLY A 624 5.06 -99.61 -44.68
N THR A 625 4.11 -99.67 -43.75
CA THR A 625 3.55 -100.93 -43.25
C THR A 625 2.64 -101.60 -44.28
N LEU A 626 1.84 -100.85 -45.02
CA LEU A 626 1.04 -101.38 -46.14
C LEU A 626 1.91 -102.05 -47.21
N ARG A 627 3.10 -101.50 -47.50
CA ARG A 627 4.06 -102.11 -48.44
C ARG A 627 4.68 -103.40 -47.91
N LEU A 628 4.97 -103.48 -46.61
CA LEU A 628 5.49 -104.69 -45.97
C LEU A 628 4.44 -105.81 -45.94
N GLN A 629 3.18 -105.48 -45.65
CA GLN A 629 2.06 -106.41 -45.60
C GLN A 629 1.84 -107.11 -46.96
N ASN A 630 1.81 -106.36 -48.06
CA ASN A 630 1.69 -106.91 -49.41
C ASN A 630 2.87 -107.85 -49.80
N GLY A 631 4.08 -107.56 -49.31
CA GLY A 631 5.23 -108.44 -49.47
C GLY A 631 5.06 -109.79 -48.74
N LEU A 632 4.54 -109.75 -47.50
CA LEU A 632 4.27 -110.94 -46.70
C LEU A 632 3.18 -111.83 -47.32
N THR A 633 2.10 -111.24 -47.84
CA THR A 633 1.04 -111.97 -48.55
C THR A 633 1.61 -112.74 -49.75
N THR A 634 2.48 -112.09 -50.54
CA THR A 634 3.13 -112.71 -51.71
C THR A 634 3.99 -113.93 -51.33
N LEU A 635 4.73 -113.83 -50.21
CA LEU A 635 5.56 -114.93 -49.71
C LEU A 635 4.72 -116.11 -49.19
N SER A 636 3.58 -115.82 -48.53
CA SER A 636 2.64 -116.83 -48.02
C SER A 636 2.02 -117.68 -49.13
N THR A 637 1.63 -117.05 -50.25
CA THR A 637 1.09 -117.74 -51.44
C THR A 637 2.14 -118.63 -52.13
N GLY A 638 3.42 -118.22 -52.10
CA GLY A 638 4.53 -119.05 -52.58
C GLY A 638 4.74 -120.31 -51.72
N ALA A 639 4.71 -120.17 -50.39
CA ALA A 639 4.91 -121.28 -49.46
C ALA A 639 3.80 -122.34 -49.54
N THR A 640 2.54 -121.92 -49.66
CA THR A 640 1.39 -122.84 -49.80
C THR A 640 1.41 -123.61 -51.13
N THR A 641 1.83 -122.96 -52.23
CA THR A 641 1.99 -123.62 -53.54
C THR A 641 3.08 -124.72 -53.49
N LEU A 642 4.20 -124.46 -52.81
CA LEU A 642 5.28 -125.45 -52.64
C LEU A 642 4.87 -126.63 -51.76
N ALA A 643 4.05 -126.39 -50.73
CA ALA A 643 3.50 -127.44 -49.88
C ALA A 643 2.54 -128.37 -50.65
N ALA A 644 1.65 -127.82 -51.49
CA ALA A 644 0.74 -128.60 -52.32
C ALA A 644 1.47 -129.51 -53.33
N GLY A 645 2.51 -128.99 -54.00
CA GLY A 645 3.35 -129.79 -54.91
C GLY A 645 4.11 -130.91 -54.20
N SER A 646 4.47 -130.71 -52.93
CA SER A 646 5.16 -131.72 -52.11
C SER A 646 4.23 -132.86 -51.69
N ALA A 647 2.95 -132.57 -51.42
CA ALA A 647 1.95 -133.57 -51.06
C ALA A 647 1.60 -134.49 -52.25
N ALA A 648 1.31 -133.91 -53.42
CA ALA A 648 0.97 -134.68 -54.62
C ALA A 648 2.12 -135.62 -55.08
N LEU A 649 3.38 -135.22 -54.88
CA LEU A 649 4.54 -136.06 -55.18
C LEU A 649 4.66 -137.27 -54.24
N ALA A 650 4.26 -137.13 -52.97
CA ALA A 650 4.25 -138.23 -52.01
C ALA A 650 3.12 -139.25 -52.32
N GLU A 651 1.93 -138.75 -52.64
CA GLU A 651 0.75 -139.56 -52.99
C GLU A 651 0.94 -140.31 -54.32
N GLY A 652 1.46 -139.64 -55.35
CA GLY A 652 1.82 -140.28 -56.62
C GLY A 652 2.91 -141.37 -56.47
N SER A 653 3.85 -141.19 -55.54
CA SER A 653 4.88 -142.19 -55.24
C SER A 653 4.30 -143.46 -54.57
N THR A 654 3.25 -143.33 -53.77
CA THR A 654 2.53 -144.48 -53.19
C THR A 654 1.71 -145.23 -54.24
N THR A 655 1.05 -144.51 -55.15
CA THR A 655 0.36 -145.12 -56.30
C THR A 655 1.33 -145.85 -57.23
N LEU A 656 2.51 -145.28 -57.50
CA LEU A 656 3.56 -145.94 -58.29
C LEU A 656 4.12 -147.18 -57.58
N HIS A 657 4.29 -147.14 -56.25
CA HIS A 657 4.70 -148.30 -55.47
C HIS A 657 3.68 -149.44 -55.55
N THR A 658 2.39 -149.12 -55.37
CA THR A 658 1.29 -150.10 -55.46
C THR A 658 1.17 -150.69 -56.86
N GLY A 659 1.27 -149.85 -57.91
CA GLY A 659 1.27 -150.29 -59.30
C GLY A 659 2.46 -151.16 -59.67
N THR A 660 3.64 -150.94 -59.07
CA THR A 660 4.82 -151.77 -59.31
C THR A 660 4.80 -153.12 -58.58
N THR A 661 4.01 -153.28 -57.50
CA THR A 661 3.65 -154.61 -56.98
C THR A 661 2.69 -155.35 -57.91
N THR A 662 1.65 -154.69 -58.43
CA THR A 662 0.73 -155.32 -59.40
C THR A 662 1.44 -155.72 -60.71
N LEU A 663 2.46 -154.95 -61.11
CA LEU A 663 3.37 -155.27 -62.22
C LEU A 663 4.21 -156.54 -62.00
N ALA A 664 4.45 -156.93 -60.73
CA ALA A 664 5.19 -158.15 -60.38
C ALA A 664 4.26 -159.38 -60.35
N ASP A 665 3.15 -159.30 -59.60
CA ASP A 665 2.24 -160.43 -59.41
C ASP A 665 1.61 -160.88 -60.75
N GLY A 666 1.11 -159.92 -61.55
CA GLY A 666 0.55 -160.21 -62.87
C GLY A 666 1.57 -160.73 -63.90
N ALA A 667 2.86 -160.41 -63.72
CA ALA A 667 3.93 -160.97 -64.54
C ALA A 667 4.25 -162.43 -64.17
N SER A 668 4.15 -162.79 -62.88
CA SER A 668 4.24 -164.19 -62.43
C SER A 668 3.06 -165.03 -62.93
N ASP A 669 1.82 -164.57 -62.76
CA ASP A 669 0.62 -165.27 -63.25
C ASP A 669 0.67 -165.51 -64.77
N LEU A 670 1.14 -164.51 -65.54
CA LEU A 670 1.29 -164.63 -66.99
C LEU A 670 2.47 -165.54 -67.39
N HIS A 671 3.56 -165.57 -66.62
CA HIS A 671 4.68 -166.48 -66.86
C HIS A 671 4.28 -167.94 -66.62
N ASP A 672 3.61 -168.23 -65.50
CA ASP A 672 3.07 -169.56 -65.19
C ASP A 672 1.94 -169.96 -66.15
N GLY A 673 1.19 -169.00 -66.67
CA GLY A 673 0.27 -169.20 -67.80
C GLY A 673 1.00 -169.61 -69.08
N SER A 674 2.04 -168.85 -69.47
CA SER A 674 2.81 -169.10 -70.70
C SER A 674 3.51 -170.46 -70.69
N THR A 675 4.02 -170.91 -69.54
CA THR A 675 4.71 -172.19 -69.38
C THR A 675 3.73 -173.36 -69.58
N ARG A 676 2.57 -173.33 -68.91
CA ARG A 676 1.52 -174.36 -69.07
C ARG A 676 0.95 -174.41 -70.48
N ILE A 677 0.83 -173.26 -71.16
CA ILE A 677 0.37 -173.20 -72.56
C ILE A 677 1.44 -173.77 -73.50
N ALA A 678 2.73 -173.52 -73.28
CA ALA A 678 3.81 -174.09 -74.07
C ALA A 678 3.88 -175.63 -73.94
N GLU A 679 3.79 -176.16 -72.71
CA GLU A 679 3.76 -177.61 -72.45
C GLU A 679 2.51 -178.28 -73.06
N GLY A 680 1.34 -177.65 -72.93
CA GLY A 680 0.10 -178.10 -73.55
C GLY A 680 0.16 -178.07 -75.08
N ALA A 681 0.75 -177.03 -75.67
CA ALA A 681 0.91 -176.88 -77.12
C ALA A 681 1.91 -177.89 -77.70
N ALA A 682 3.02 -178.19 -77.01
CA ALA A 682 3.93 -179.26 -77.41
C ALA A 682 3.21 -180.63 -77.42
N THR A 683 2.48 -180.93 -76.34
CA THR A 683 1.69 -182.17 -76.21
C THR A 683 0.62 -182.30 -77.31
N LEU A 684 -0.04 -181.19 -77.67
CA LEU A 684 -1.04 -181.14 -78.74
C LEU A 684 -0.41 -181.23 -80.14
N SER A 685 0.77 -180.63 -80.34
CA SER A 685 1.53 -180.69 -81.60
C SER A 685 1.93 -182.12 -81.94
N ASP A 686 2.58 -182.83 -81.00
CA ASP A 686 2.98 -184.23 -81.20
C ASP A 686 1.77 -185.15 -81.43
N GLY A 687 0.68 -184.91 -80.72
CA GLY A 687 -0.60 -185.60 -80.95
C GLY A 687 -1.20 -185.31 -82.34
N SER A 688 -1.07 -184.08 -82.84
CA SER A 688 -1.58 -183.69 -84.16
C SER A 688 -0.77 -184.25 -85.32
N VAL A 689 0.57 -184.34 -85.19
CA VAL A 689 1.44 -185.05 -86.14
C VAL A 689 1.05 -186.52 -86.19
N THR A 690 0.92 -187.17 -85.03
CA THR A 690 0.50 -188.57 -84.91
C THR A 690 -0.87 -188.84 -85.58
N LEU A 691 -1.81 -187.89 -85.49
CA LEU A 691 -3.13 -187.99 -86.10
C LEU A 691 -3.12 -187.69 -87.61
N SER A 692 -2.28 -186.76 -88.06
CA SER A 692 -2.08 -186.41 -89.48
C SER A 692 -1.47 -187.57 -90.27
N ASP A 693 -0.43 -188.19 -89.72
CA ASP A 693 0.25 -189.30 -90.37
C ASP A 693 -0.67 -190.54 -90.42
N GLY A 694 -1.34 -190.87 -89.30
CA GLY A 694 -2.28 -191.99 -89.24
C GLY A 694 -3.54 -191.82 -90.11
N THR A 695 -3.98 -190.59 -90.39
CA THR A 695 -5.10 -190.34 -91.33
C THR A 695 -4.65 -190.33 -92.79
N THR A 696 -3.40 -189.95 -93.07
CA THR A 696 -2.78 -190.12 -94.39
C THR A 696 -2.65 -191.61 -94.72
N GLU A 697 -2.11 -192.41 -93.80
CA GLU A 697 -1.94 -193.86 -93.95
C GLU A 697 -3.28 -194.61 -94.07
N LEU A 698 -4.30 -194.24 -93.28
CA LEU A 698 -5.63 -194.86 -93.38
C LEU A 698 -6.33 -194.53 -94.72
N LYS A 699 -6.11 -193.34 -95.29
CA LYS A 699 -6.69 -192.97 -96.58
C LYS A 699 -6.04 -193.78 -97.72
N ASP A 700 -4.71 -193.76 -97.80
CA ASP A 700 -3.98 -194.42 -98.88
C ASP A 700 -4.13 -195.94 -98.83
N SER A 701 -4.35 -196.53 -97.63
CA SER A 701 -4.59 -197.97 -97.46
C SER A 701 -6.02 -198.44 -97.78
N VAL A 702 -7.00 -197.56 -98.06
CA VAL A 702 -8.41 -197.97 -98.27
C VAL A 702 -8.85 -197.89 -99.74
N GLU A 703 -8.44 -196.86 -100.51
CA GLU A 703 -8.89 -196.72 -101.90
C GLU A 703 -8.11 -197.57 -102.92
N ASN A 704 -6.89 -198.04 -102.60
CA ASN A 704 -6.06 -198.80 -103.54
C ASN A 704 -5.67 -200.21 -103.06
N SER A 705 -6.23 -201.19 -103.77
CA SER A 705 -5.75 -202.58 -103.98
C SER A 705 -6.38 -203.68 -103.10
N PRO A 706 -6.68 -204.88 -103.66
CA PRO A 706 -7.41 -205.93 -102.96
C PRO A 706 -6.52 -207.04 -102.35
N VAL A 707 -7.11 -207.79 -101.41
CA VAL A 707 -6.67 -209.08 -100.86
C VAL A 707 -5.41 -209.08 -99.94
N GLY A 708 -5.64 -208.84 -98.64
CA GLY A 708 -5.32 -209.85 -97.63
C GLY A 708 -4.00 -209.79 -96.83
N ARG A 709 -4.19 -209.95 -95.50
CA ARG A 709 -3.32 -210.58 -94.49
C ARG A 709 -2.03 -209.89 -93.96
N VAL A 710 -2.14 -209.54 -92.66
CA VAL A 710 -1.30 -210.04 -91.53
C VAL A 710 0.09 -209.41 -91.29
N SER A 711 0.47 -209.46 -89.99
CA SER A 711 1.79 -209.23 -89.36
C SER A 711 1.97 -207.82 -88.79
N LEU A 712 2.00 -207.58 -87.47
CA LEU A 712 2.77 -208.14 -86.32
C LEU A 712 4.20 -207.58 -86.19
N GLY A 713 4.51 -207.12 -84.97
CA GLY A 713 5.83 -206.68 -84.48
C GLY A 713 5.73 -205.39 -83.63
N MET A 714 5.24 -205.35 -82.37
CA MET A 714 5.23 -206.31 -81.24
C MET A 714 6.57 -206.36 -80.45
N SER A 715 6.49 -206.37 -79.11
CA SER A 715 7.59 -206.42 -78.11
C SER A 715 8.37 -205.10 -77.86
N ALA A 716 8.87 -204.78 -76.66
CA ALA A 716 8.75 -205.33 -75.29
C ALA A 716 9.08 -204.21 -74.27
N LEU A 717 8.45 -204.02 -73.10
CA LEU A 717 8.08 -204.91 -71.97
C LEU A 717 9.19 -205.13 -70.91
N VAL A 718 9.29 -204.20 -69.95
CA VAL A 718 9.69 -204.35 -68.52
C VAL A 718 9.02 -203.16 -67.78
N GLY A 719 8.43 -203.18 -66.58
CA GLY A 719 8.24 -204.19 -65.52
C GLY A 719 8.74 -203.67 -64.15
N GLY A 720 7.96 -203.51 -63.07
CA GLY A 720 6.53 -203.66 -62.79
C GLY A 720 6.25 -203.58 -61.27
N SER A 721 5.01 -203.80 -60.80
CA SER A 721 4.64 -204.24 -59.41
C SER A 721 4.89 -203.28 -58.20
N VAL A 722 4.13 -203.24 -57.09
CA VAL A 722 3.00 -204.09 -56.59
C VAL A 722 2.14 -203.43 -55.46
N LEU A 723 0.83 -203.79 -55.39
CA LEU A 723 -0.16 -203.80 -54.25
C LEU A 723 -0.49 -202.60 -53.31
N ALA A 724 -1.80 -202.30 -53.25
CA ALA A 724 -2.71 -202.07 -52.07
C ALA A 724 -2.44 -200.97 -50.99
N GLY A 725 -3.48 -200.30 -50.40
CA GLY A 725 -4.91 -200.26 -50.76
C GLY A 725 -5.89 -199.71 -49.68
N VAL A 726 -7.14 -199.45 -50.11
CA VAL A 726 -8.44 -199.60 -49.37
C VAL A 726 -8.95 -198.53 -48.35
N ALA A 727 -10.11 -197.92 -48.72
CA ALA A 727 -11.28 -197.44 -47.92
C ALA A 727 -11.25 -196.17 -47.01
N GLY A 728 -12.37 -195.42 -46.98
CA GLY A 728 -12.75 -194.51 -45.88
C GLY A 728 -13.83 -193.43 -46.14
N VAL A 729 -15.08 -193.67 -45.72
CA VAL A 729 -16.28 -192.77 -45.59
C VAL A 729 -15.99 -191.43 -44.85
N GLY A 730 -16.69 -190.27 -45.01
CA GLY A 730 -17.83 -189.82 -45.83
C GLY A 730 -18.71 -188.72 -45.12
N LEU A 731 -19.44 -187.88 -45.90
CA LEU A 731 -20.40 -186.79 -45.50
C LEU A 731 -19.91 -185.52 -44.75
N GLY A 732 -20.48 -184.33 -45.06
CA GLY A 732 -20.37 -183.08 -44.25
C GLY A 732 -20.86 -181.79 -44.95
N LEU A 733 -21.57 -180.87 -44.27
CA LEU A 733 -22.36 -179.73 -44.84
C LEU A 733 -21.90 -178.30 -44.43
N ARG A 734 -22.21 -177.29 -45.30
CA ARG A 734 -22.71 -175.90 -45.03
C ARG A 734 -21.82 -174.69 -44.56
N ARG A 735 -21.82 -173.63 -45.42
CA ARG A 735 -22.40 -172.25 -45.25
C ARG A 735 -21.73 -171.12 -44.40
N ARG A 736 -21.14 -170.12 -45.10
CA ARG A 736 -20.99 -168.64 -44.81
C ARG A 736 -20.91 -167.89 -46.19
N LEU A 737 -21.19 -166.60 -46.50
CA LEU A 737 -21.54 -165.33 -45.79
C LEU A 737 -20.36 -164.58 -45.12
N ALA A 738 -20.34 -163.29 -44.71
CA ALA A 738 -20.97 -161.98 -45.07
C ALA A 738 -20.40 -160.87 -44.11
N ALA A 739 -20.61 -159.54 -44.21
CA ALA A 739 -20.75 -158.56 -45.32
C ALA A 739 -20.84 -157.08 -44.76
N VAL A 740 -20.57 -156.05 -45.61
CA VAL A 740 -20.49 -154.57 -45.41
C VAL A 740 -19.35 -154.05 -44.54
#